data_AF-A0A7K1L4E8-F1
#
_entry.id   AF-A0A7K1L4E8-F1
#
_cell.length_a   1.000
_cell.length_b   1.000
_cell.length_c   1.000
_cell.angle_alpha   90.00
_cell.angle_beta   90.00
_cell.angle_gamma   90.00
#
_symmetry.space_group_name_H-M   'P 1'
#
loop_
_entity.id
_entity.type
_entity.pdbx_description
1 polymer ?
#
loop_
_entity_poly.entity_id
_entity_poly.type
_entity_poly.pdbx_seq_one_letter_code
_entity_poly.pdbx_strand_id
1 'polypeptide(L)'
;MGRPERPLDPEAGPVERLAWELRRLRNEAGRPSYRELARRAHFSRSTLAEAATGVRLPTLEAALAYAGACGGDRDEWERRWREAAQEVERDRRRCPYPGLAPLQEGDADLFYGRSELVGDLLKAAARAPLTAVFGASGSGKSSILRAGLLPGLAETGTPTVLLAPGEHPLDELAAALAPISGSDPRTALAADPPEVPVERAFVVVDQFEEVFTLCAEEERDRFLDVLTALAGDRLAFVIGVRTDFYGHCARHPGLVAALRAGVQVPVGPLTAEELRDIVVEPAARVGLAVEPDLVATVVAEAAGRPGALPLAAHALRETWTRAPGPVLRLADYTATGGVREAIARTAERVYEDLDPPRRALARAVFLRLTALGEGTEDTRRRMDRDELTGVGEPGEVDAVLDVLAAARLIVVDGDTVDVAHEALIRAWPRLRGWLTDDREALLRHHRLTAAAADWERGGRDEEFLYRGGRLAEWDGAAAALNELERSFLAAGREREEHRRVAARRRVRAGFGGLGLVAAVVGVLAVVAFVQADRTAQERDRALSRQLAANARRQLDLDPELALLLATRAYEVEPTREADLVLRQAVRDARLRRAVPLAGMRPSVDGAMVSSPDRSRIAIWDQKGLQVMSWRGADLVPGGGFPAARLAGAWSSAAFSPDGRWLATGEVNGRVKLWDGRHRTTGRVLRGEGGLGVRGLDFSPDGRRLAGTRGNEVWIFDLVGRRKPVVFRVHDRFAVSAVAFSPDGARIAAGGIGSPVRIWDVTGDRPRVVRDAARGGGDQRDAGAVAFSPGGTMLAAVDRGRAKVWNVPGWPERGRWEPQAVLDGTSEGGVKGLAVSADGRRMATFGIDRVVRVWTMGADVGPLPLRVPVGAQVGAAFSPDGRSLATVSTDGTARIFDIASGGAGPSGPPFGSEPATGAVRATSADGRTVATTPLGGDTIRVWDTARGGAPRVVAGPAGSTRAVALSPDGRWLAYGGDGHAVHLLDLRDGAARPVTADTGHLTVWALAFGPGGRRLAASGHGAAPAQVWEVGARGDLAPLLGWGDRPGESGALGRAAAPAFSPDGRFLAGAAEGDTVGIWDLTGKRKPTILRGLRDEAETIAFSPDGRRLAVASDDGSVRLMDAGGHGAPTAVLPGDDTIVTRDLAFSPDGAWLATTEADGSLRLWRTDGGTDPVVLDGFGGTVVRPAFAPGGRLVAPLGSASVLAGGAWRPTGLAGRFVRTWKCEICGPGAEVLELARRRAVRGLTDEEKRIYPGS
;
A
#
# COMPACT_ATOMS: atom_id res chain seq x y z
N MET A 1 -54.15 30.94 60.60
CA MET A 1 -52.69 30.70 60.44
C MET A 1 -52.49 29.94 59.13
N GLY A 2 -51.59 30.40 58.27
CA GLY A 2 -51.30 29.73 56.99
C GLY A 2 -50.43 28.49 57.19
N ARG A 3 -50.62 27.48 56.34
CA ARG A 3 -49.80 26.25 56.33
C ARG A 3 -48.31 26.64 56.17
N PRO A 4 -47.38 26.11 56.98
CA PRO A 4 -45.97 26.43 56.86
C PRO A 4 -45.44 26.01 55.49
N GLU A 5 -44.67 26.89 54.85
CA GLU A 5 -44.02 26.59 53.58
C GLU A 5 -42.92 25.55 53.80
N ARG A 6 -42.84 24.55 52.91
CA ARG A 6 -41.77 23.54 52.98
C ARG A 6 -40.40 24.19 52.73
N PRO A 7 -39.32 23.71 53.39
CA PRO A 7 -37.96 24.16 53.09
C PRO A 7 -37.66 23.97 51.59
N LEU A 8 -36.97 24.94 50.99
CA LEU A 8 -36.43 24.84 49.63
C LEU A 8 -34.91 24.80 49.70
N ASP A 9 -34.32 23.87 48.98
CA ASP A 9 -32.88 23.76 48.80
C ASP A 9 -32.48 24.47 47.48
N PRO A 10 -31.72 25.57 47.53
CA PRO A 10 -31.31 26.29 46.32
C PRO A 10 -30.31 25.53 45.44
N GLU A 11 -29.67 24.47 45.96
CA GLU A 11 -28.76 23.61 45.21
C GLU A 11 -29.48 22.47 44.47
N ALA A 12 -30.77 22.24 44.75
CA ALA A 12 -31.53 21.13 44.18
C ALA A 12 -31.87 21.30 42.68
N GLY A 13 -31.83 22.53 42.16
CA GLY A 13 -32.11 22.80 40.74
C GLY A 13 -32.45 24.25 40.43
N PRO A 14 -32.49 24.64 39.14
CA PRO A 14 -32.77 26.01 38.71
C PRO A 14 -34.16 26.51 39.12
N VAL A 15 -35.16 25.62 39.24
CA VAL A 15 -36.53 25.98 39.65
C VAL A 15 -36.59 26.26 41.15
N GLU A 16 -35.95 25.41 41.95
CA GLU A 16 -35.86 25.49 43.39
C GLU A 16 -35.05 26.71 43.82
N ARG A 17 -33.95 27.01 43.11
CA ARG A 17 -33.13 28.21 43.29
C ARG A 17 -33.94 29.49 43.06
N LEU A 18 -34.62 29.60 41.92
CA LEU A 18 -35.45 30.78 41.61
C LEU A 18 -36.60 30.95 42.62
N ALA A 19 -37.26 29.86 43.01
CA ALA A 19 -38.32 29.90 44.02
C ALA A 19 -37.79 30.28 45.41
N TRP A 20 -36.59 29.82 45.78
CA TRP A 20 -35.90 30.20 47.00
C TRP A 20 -35.54 31.69 47.00
N GLU A 21 -35.01 32.22 45.91
CA GLU A 21 -34.69 33.64 45.76
C GLU A 21 -35.95 34.52 45.82
N LEU A 22 -37.06 34.12 45.20
CA LEU A 22 -38.35 34.85 45.32
C LEU A 22 -38.85 34.89 46.77
N ARG A 23 -38.71 33.79 47.52
CA ARG A 23 -39.05 33.77 48.95
C ARG A 23 -38.11 34.65 49.77
N ARG A 24 -36.81 34.68 49.44
CA ARG A 24 -35.83 35.56 50.06
C ARG A 24 -36.20 37.03 49.83
N LEU A 25 -36.52 37.42 48.60
CA LEU A 25 -36.98 38.78 48.29
C LEU A 25 -38.25 39.15 49.08
N ARG A 26 -39.21 38.22 49.20
CA ARG A 26 -40.40 38.45 50.04
C ARG A 26 -40.05 38.62 51.52
N ASN A 27 -39.07 37.89 52.02
CA ASN A 27 -38.62 38.04 53.41
C ASN A 27 -37.99 39.42 53.63
N GLU A 28 -37.15 39.88 52.70
CA GLU A 28 -36.53 41.21 52.71
C GLU A 28 -37.59 42.32 52.62
N ALA A 29 -38.69 42.09 51.89
CA ALA A 29 -39.84 42.98 51.78
C ALA A 29 -40.80 42.97 53.00
N GLY A 30 -40.42 42.32 54.11
CA GLY A 30 -41.22 42.29 55.35
C GLY A 30 -42.27 41.18 55.43
N ARG A 31 -42.09 40.09 54.66
CA ARG A 31 -42.96 38.88 54.66
C ARG A 31 -44.46 39.18 54.40
N PRO A 32 -44.83 39.96 53.37
CA PRO A 32 -46.23 40.17 53.04
C PRO A 32 -46.94 38.84 52.76
N SER A 33 -48.16 38.68 53.28
CA SER A 33 -48.96 37.48 53.01
C SER A 33 -49.26 37.35 51.52
N TYR A 34 -49.47 36.14 50.99
CA TYR A 34 -49.85 35.96 49.58
C TYR A 34 -51.14 36.71 49.20
N ARG A 35 -52.04 36.98 50.15
CA ARG A 35 -53.25 37.79 49.94
C ARG A 35 -52.90 39.27 49.73
N GLU A 36 -51.84 39.73 50.35
CA GLU A 36 -51.33 41.09 50.21
C GLU A 36 -50.49 41.26 48.95
N LEU A 37 -49.64 40.27 48.64
CA LEU A 37 -48.93 40.21 47.36
C LEU A 37 -49.91 40.18 46.17
N ALA A 38 -50.97 39.37 46.23
CA ALA A 38 -52.01 39.35 45.20
C ALA A 38 -52.66 40.72 44.96
N ARG A 39 -52.84 41.51 46.03
CA ARG A 39 -53.40 42.86 45.93
C ARG A 39 -52.43 43.85 45.29
N ARG A 40 -51.13 43.74 45.60
CA ARG A 40 -50.06 44.61 45.07
C ARG A 40 -49.68 44.26 43.63
N ALA A 41 -49.71 42.97 43.29
CA ALA A 41 -49.28 42.43 42.00
C ALA A 41 -50.40 42.31 40.97
N HIS A 42 -51.67 42.49 41.38
CA HIS A 42 -52.86 42.20 40.56
C HIS A 42 -52.90 40.78 39.97
N PHE A 43 -52.30 39.80 40.66
CA PHE A 43 -52.25 38.40 40.27
C PHE A 43 -53.00 37.51 41.27
N SER A 44 -53.44 36.33 40.83
CA SER A 44 -54.16 35.41 41.72
C SER A 44 -53.28 34.93 42.88
N ARG A 45 -53.87 34.81 44.08
CA ARG A 45 -53.17 34.33 45.27
C ARG A 45 -52.56 32.94 45.08
N SER A 46 -53.27 32.05 44.37
CA SER A 46 -52.79 30.69 44.09
C SER A 46 -51.59 30.69 43.16
N THR A 47 -51.59 31.54 42.12
CA THR A 47 -50.47 31.63 41.16
C THR A 47 -49.20 32.15 41.82
N LEU A 48 -49.30 33.18 42.66
CA LEU A 48 -48.14 33.72 43.38
C LEU A 48 -47.65 32.73 44.45
N ALA A 49 -48.55 32.01 45.12
CA ALA A 49 -48.15 30.95 46.05
C ALA A 49 -47.43 29.80 45.35
N GLU A 50 -47.94 29.39 44.18
CA GLU A 50 -47.35 28.33 43.35
C GLU A 50 -45.98 28.72 42.80
N ALA A 51 -45.79 29.97 42.38
CA ALA A 51 -44.51 30.49 41.88
C ALA A 51 -43.35 30.35 42.89
N ALA A 52 -43.68 30.35 44.19
CA ALA A 52 -42.71 30.18 45.26
C ALA A 52 -42.62 28.73 45.77
N THR A 53 -43.25 27.73 45.13
CA THR A 53 -43.22 26.34 45.62
C THR A 53 -41.97 25.57 45.27
N GLY A 54 -41.24 25.98 44.23
CA GLY A 54 -40.10 25.24 43.68
C GLY A 54 -40.48 23.99 42.88
N VAL A 55 -41.77 23.69 42.70
CA VAL A 55 -42.22 22.45 42.01
C VAL A 55 -42.21 22.60 40.48
N ARG A 56 -42.45 23.81 39.98
CA ARG A 56 -42.45 24.10 38.54
C ARG A 56 -42.00 25.54 38.30
N LEU A 57 -41.35 25.78 37.16
CA LEU A 57 -40.95 27.12 36.77
C LEU A 57 -42.21 28.00 36.62
N PRO A 58 -42.32 29.14 37.35
CA PRO A 58 -43.44 30.06 37.18
C PRO A 58 -43.43 30.68 35.79
N THR A 59 -44.57 31.18 35.31
CA THR A 59 -44.57 32.01 34.11
C THR A 59 -43.78 33.30 34.36
N LEU A 60 -43.13 33.84 33.33
CA LEU A 60 -42.34 35.08 33.43
C LEU A 60 -43.17 36.21 34.05
N GLU A 61 -44.42 36.37 33.61
CA GLU A 61 -45.34 37.38 34.16
C GLU A 61 -45.62 37.18 35.64
N ALA A 62 -45.81 35.93 36.11
CA ALA A 62 -46.05 35.64 37.52
C ALA A 62 -44.80 35.89 38.37
N ALA A 63 -43.61 35.56 37.87
CA ALA A 63 -42.34 35.83 38.55
C ALA A 63 -42.06 37.33 38.67
N LEU A 64 -42.25 38.10 37.60
CA LEU A 64 -42.08 39.56 37.59
C LEU A 64 -43.13 40.26 38.47
N ALA A 65 -44.39 39.80 38.44
CA ALA A 65 -45.44 40.34 39.30
C ALA A 65 -45.16 40.07 40.78
N TYR A 66 -44.63 38.88 41.11
CA TYR A 66 -44.17 38.53 42.46
C TYR A 66 -43.01 39.44 42.89
N ALA A 67 -41.97 39.55 42.07
CA ALA A 67 -40.78 40.33 42.39
C ALA A 67 -41.10 41.83 42.54
N GLY A 68 -41.88 42.38 41.61
CA GLY A 68 -42.30 43.79 41.66
C GLY A 68 -43.13 44.11 42.91
N ALA A 69 -44.04 43.21 43.33
CA ALA A 69 -44.81 43.41 44.56
C ALA A 69 -43.98 43.33 45.85
N CYS A 70 -42.77 42.77 45.77
CA CYS A 70 -41.76 42.75 46.83
C CYS A 70 -40.68 43.85 46.66
N GLY A 71 -40.77 44.71 45.63
CA GLY A 71 -39.82 45.80 45.40
C GLY A 71 -38.53 45.42 44.66
N GLY A 72 -38.50 44.26 43.99
CA GLY A 72 -37.36 43.85 43.16
C GLY A 72 -37.31 44.55 41.80
N ASP A 73 -36.11 44.68 41.24
CA ASP A 73 -35.87 45.28 39.91
C ASP A 73 -36.39 44.37 38.79
N ARG A 74 -37.22 44.91 37.90
CA ARG A 74 -37.90 44.12 36.87
C ARG A 74 -36.92 43.50 35.86
N ASP A 75 -35.88 44.22 35.45
CA ASP A 75 -34.94 43.78 34.43
C ASP A 75 -33.97 42.72 34.99
N GLU A 76 -33.61 42.85 36.26
CA GLU A 76 -32.83 41.85 37.00
C GLU A 76 -33.59 40.52 37.13
N TRP A 77 -34.86 40.58 37.52
CA TRP A 77 -35.69 39.38 37.69
C TRP A 77 -36.11 38.75 36.37
N GLU A 78 -36.19 39.54 35.29
CA GLU A 78 -36.37 39.01 33.95
C GLU A 78 -35.14 38.22 33.48
N ARG A 79 -33.92 38.72 33.75
CA ARG A 79 -32.68 37.96 33.47
C ARG A 79 -32.62 36.66 34.26
N ARG A 80 -32.82 36.71 35.58
CA ARG A 80 -32.79 35.51 36.44
C ARG A 80 -33.81 34.46 36.03
N TRP A 81 -35.02 34.90 35.65
CA TRP A 81 -36.03 33.97 35.13
C TRP A 81 -35.59 33.34 33.80
N ARG A 82 -35.01 34.12 32.88
CA ARG A 82 -34.51 33.61 31.60
C ARG A 82 -33.34 32.63 31.80
N GLU A 83 -32.44 32.89 32.74
CA GLU A 83 -31.35 31.99 33.11
C GLU A 83 -31.90 30.66 33.66
N ALA A 84 -32.81 30.72 34.64
CA ALA A 84 -33.47 29.53 35.17
C ALA A 84 -34.27 28.78 34.09
N ALA A 85 -34.95 29.48 33.18
CA ALA A 85 -35.66 28.86 32.06
C ALA A 85 -34.72 28.16 31.08
N GLN A 86 -33.55 28.74 30.80
CA GLN A 86 -32.53 28.13 29.95
C GLN A 86 -31.87 26.91 30.61
N GLU A 87 -31.60 26.96 31.91
CA GLU A 87 -31.10 25.81 32.69
C GLU A 87 -32.13 24.67 32.71
N VAL A 88 -33.41 24.96 32.99
CA VAL A 88 -34.50 23.96 32.94
C VAL A 88 -34.66 23.33 31.56
N GLU A 89 -34.53 24.13 30.50
CA GLU A 89 -34.64 23.62 29.13
C GLU A 89 -33.42 22.78 28.71
N ARG A 90 -32.23 23.07 29.25
CA ARG A 90 -31.03 22.25 29.09
C ARG A 90 -31.15 20.92 29.82
N ASP A 91 -31.63 20.93 31.07
CA ASP A 91 -31.80 19.72 31.89
C ASP A 91 -32.92 18.81 31.39
N ARG A 92 -33.91 19.35 30.67
CA ARG A 92 -35.03 18.58 30.11
C ARG A 92 -34.72 17.83 28.82
N ARG A 93 -33.62 18.12 28.13
CA ARG A 93 -33.32 17.50 26.83
C ARG A 93 -32.14 16.52 26.99
N ARG A 94 -32.42 15.21 27.10
CA ARG A 94 -31.39 14.17 26.91
C ARG A 94 -30.87 14.33 25.47
N CYS A 95 -29.59 14.67 25.31
CA CYS A 95 -28.99 14.78 24.00
C CYS A 95 -29.07 13.41 23.30
N PRO A 96 -29.67 13.30 22.10
CA PRO A 96 -29.86 12.02 21.44
C PRO A 96 -28.59 11.48 20.77
N TYR A 97 -27.51 12.26 20.72
CA TYR A 97 -26.25 11.88 20.08
C TYR A 97 -25.11 11.80 21.11
N PRO A 98 -24.36 10.68 21.16
CA PRO A 98 -23.37 10.43 22.19
C PRO A 98 -22.07 11.26 21.99
N GLY A 99 -21.83 11.77 20.79
CA GLY A 99 -20.59 12.45 20.43
C GLY A 99 -19.48 11.44 20.14
N LEU A 100 -18.30 11.62 20.78
CA LEU A 100 -17.15 10.74 20.60
C LEU A 100 -17.21 9.45 21.42
N ALA A 101 -18.06 9.40 22.45
CA ALA A 101 -18.25 8.21 23.25
C ALA A 101 -19.12 7.17 22.52
N PRO A 102 -18.90 5.86 22.73
CA PRO A 102 -19.82 4.84 22.28
C PRO A 102 -21.11 4.87 23.10
N LEU A 103 -22.25 4.55 22.46
CA LEU A 103 -23.50 4.25 23.16
C LEU A 103 -23.30 3.07 24.12
N GLN A 104 -23.84 3.19 25.34
CA GLN A 104 -23.80 2.16 26.37
C GLN A 104 -25.09 1.32 26.38
N GLU A 105 -25.13 0.28 27.21
CA GLU A 105 -26.31 -0.59 27.37
C GLU A 105 -27.59 0.19 27.72
N GLY A 106 -27.49 1.20 28.60
CA GLY A 106 -28.60 2.09 28.97
C GLY A 106 -29.07 3.05 27.86
N ASP A 107 -28.36 3.10 26.73
CA ASP A 107 -28.71 3.92 25.56
C ASP A 107 -29.34 3.09 24.42
N ALA A 108 -29.78 1.86 24.70
CA ALA A 108 -30.41 0.98 23.72
C ALA A 108 -31.59 1.64 22.98
N ASP A 109 -32.32 2.53 23.65
CA ASP A 109 -33.44 3.28 23.07
C ASP A 109 -33.03 4.37 22.06
N LEU A 110 -31.74 4.69 22.01
CA LEU A 110 -31.09 5.65 21.10
C LEU A 110 -30.21 4.94 20.04
N PHE A 111 -30.16 3.61 20.01
CA PHE A 111 -29.35 2.83 19.07
C PHE A 111 -30.16 2.45 17.81
N TYR A 112 -29.82 3.03 16.65
CA TYR A 112 -30.51 2.80 15.37
C TYR A 112 -29.54 2.53 14.21
N GLY A 113 -30.09 2.10 13.07
CA GLY A 113 -29.33 1.92 11.82
C GLY A 113 -28.42 0.69 11.79
N ARG A 114 -28.51 -0.24 12.73
CA ARG A 114 -27.71 -1.50 12.76
C ARG A 114 -28.52 -2.74 13.15
N SER A 115 -29.84 -2.67 13.07
CA SER A 115 -30.74 -3.72 13.59
C SER A 115 -30.55 -5.07 12.90
N GLU A 116 -30.30 -5.10 11.58
CA GLU A 116 -30.03 -6.35 10.85
C GLU A 116 -28.73 -7.01 11.34
N LEU A 117 -27.66 -6.23 11.48
CA LEU A 117 -26.37 -6.71 11.97
C LEU A 117 -26.44 -7.21 13.42
N VAL A 118 -27.19 -6.52 14.30
CA VAL A 118 -27.44 -7.01 15.67
C VAL A 118 -28.20 -8.33 15.64
N GLY A 119 -29.22 -8.45 14.78
CA GLY A 119 -29.97 -9.71 14.61
C GLY A 119 -29.09 -10.88 14.17
N ASP A 120 -28.12 -10.63 13.29
CA ASP A 120 -27.17 -11.66 12.85
C ASP A 120 -26.12 -12.00 13.93
N LEU A 121 -25.68 -11.01 14.70
CA LEU A 121 -24.79 -11.23 15.85
C LEU A 121 -25.47 -12.06 16.94
N LEU A 122 -26.74 -11.81 17.24
CA LEU A 122 -27.51 -12.62 18.20
C LEU A 122 -27.61 -14.08 17.74
N LYS A 123 -27.89 -14.32 16.45
CA LYS A 123 -27.90 -15.67 15.87
C LYS A 123 -26.52 -16.33 15.92
N ALA A 124 -25.45 -15.58 15.68
CA ALA A 124 -24.08 -16.08 15.71
C ALA A 124 -23.67 -16.48 17.13
N ALA A 125 -23.88 -15.59 18.11
CA ALA A 125 -23.59 -15.84 19.52
C ALA A 125 -24.36 -17.05 20.06
N ALA A 126 -25.62 -17.23 19.65
CA ALA A 126 -26.41 -18.39 20.07
C ALA A 126 -25.92 -19.74 19.51
N ARG A 127 -25.20 -19.73 18.37
CA ARG A 127 -24.80 -20.93 17.61
C ARG A 127 -23.37 -21.38 17.85
N ALA A 128 -22.47 -20.47 18.24
CA ALA A 128 -21.04 -20.74 18.32
C ALA A 128 -20.45 -20.37 19.69
N PRO A 129 -19.52 -21.17 20.23
CA PRO A 129 -18.85 -20.89 21.50
C PRO A 129 -17.95 -19.65 21.44
N LEU A 130 -17.48 -19.28 20.25
CA LEU A 130 -16.76 -18.02 20.01
C LEU A 130 -17.32 -17.32 18.77
N THR A 131 -17.70 -16.07 18.92
CA THR A 131 -18.08 -15.16 17.83
C THR A 131 -17.12 -13.99 17.79
N ALA A 132 -16.48 -13.72 16.66
CA ALA A 132 -15.56 -12.60 16.50
C ALA A 132 -16.13 -11.52 15.58
N VAL A 133 -16.17 -10.28 16.07
CA VAL A 133 -16.72 -9.13 15.38
C VAL A 133 -15.58 -8.24 14.88
N PHE A 134 -15.33 -8.26 13.57
CA PHE A 134 -14.20 -7.57 12.96
C PHE A 134 -14.64 -6.28 12.26
N GLY A 135 -14.03 -5.15 12.58
CA GLY A 135 -14.31 -3.89 11.86
C GLY A 135 -13.25 -2.82 12.05
N ALA A 136 -13.20 -1.85 11.13
CA ALA A 136 -12.29 -0.70 11.21
C ALA A 136 -12.52 0.16 12.48
N SER A 137 -11.52 0.95 12.88
CA SER A 137 -11.69 1.93 13.98
C SER A 137 -12.81 2.92 13.63
N GLY A 138 -13.70 3.19 14.59
CA GLY A 138 -14.85 4.09 14.40
C GLY A 138 -15.99 3.58 13.50
N SER A 139 -16.07 2.26 13.21
CA SER A 139 -17.21 1.67 12.47
C SER A 139 -18.49 1.48 13.32
N GLY A 140 -18.41 1.73 14.63
CA GLY A 140 -19.49 1.55 15.59
C GLY A 140 -19.46 0.23 16.37
N LYS A 141 -18.35 -0.54 16.34
CA LYS A 141 -18.24 -1.85 17.01
C LYS A 141 -18.68 -1.83 18.48
N SER A 142 -18.09 -0.96 19.28
CA SER A 142 -18.40 -0.88 20.72
C SER A 142 -19.87 -0.49 20.97
N SER A 143 -20.46 0.38 20.15
CA SER A 143 -21.90 0.68 20.25
C SER A 143 -22.79 -0.49 19.83
N ILE A 144 -22.39 -1.25 18.80
CA ILE A 144 -23.10 -2.47 18.39
C ILE A 144 -23.04 -3.51 19.52
N LEU A 145 -21.88 -3.70 20.14
CA LEU A 145 -21.71 -4.66 21.24
C LEU A 145 -22.47 -4.23 22.49
N ARG A 146 -22.34 -2.96 22.91
CA ARG A 146 -22.89 -2.48 24.18
C ARG A 146 -24.36 -2.08 24.12
N ALA A 147 -24.78 -1.32 23.11
CA ALA A 147 -26.15 -0.80 23.02
C ALA A 147 -27.06 -1.66 22.13
N GLY A 148 -26.48 -2.52 21.28
CA GLY A 148 -27.22 -3.44 20.42
C GLY A 148 -27.27 -4.87 20.97
N LEU A 149 -26.09 -5.48 21.12
CA LEU A 149 -25.97 -6.91 21.44
C LEU A 149 -26.27 -7.21 22.92
N LEU A 150 -25.71 -6.46 23.89
CA LEU A 150 -25.96 -6.72 25.31
C LEU A 150 -27.46 -6.70 25.66
N PRO A 151 -28.27 -5.69 25.28
CA PRO A 151 -29.71 -5.71 25.54
C PRO A 151 -30.41 -6.90 24.86
N GLY A 152 -30.05 -7.21 23.62
CA GLY A 152 -30.63 -8.35 22.90
C GLY A 152 -30.27 -9.72 23.50
N LEU A 153 -29.09 -9.86 24.11
CA LEU A 153 -28.71 -11.06 24.86
C LEU A 153 -29.42 -11.10 26.22
N ALA A 154 -29.59 -9.97 26.90
CA ALA A 154 -30.33 -9.89 28.16
C ALA A 154 -31.80 -10.31 28.00
N GLU A 155 -32.43 -10.00 26.86
CA GLU A 155 -33.79 -10.46 26.53
C GLU A 155 -33.91 -11.99 26.46
N THR A 156 -32.82 -12.73 26.24
CA THR A 156 -32.84 -14.20 26.24
C THR A 156 -32.97 -14.81 27.64
N GLY A 157 -32.79 -14.01 28.70
CA GLY A 157 -32.74 -14.46 30.09
C GLY A 157 -31.43 -15.16 30.47
N THR A 158 -30.45 -15.21 29.56
CA THR A 158 -29.12 -15.80 29.80
C THR A 158 -28.20 -14.76 30.44
N PRO A 159 -27.51 -15.06 31.56
CA PRO A 159 -26.55 -14.14 32.16
C PRO A 159 -25.51 -13.67 31.14
N THR A 160 -25.31 -12.36 31.05
CA THR A 160 -24.41 -11.74 30.08
C THR A 160 -23.51 -10.74 30.81
N VAL A 161 -22.20 -10.80 30.55
CA VAL A 161 -21.21 -9.91 31.17
C VAL A 161 -20.36 -9.22 30.10
N LEU A 162 -19.97 -7.97 30.38
CA LEU A 162 -19.09 -7.17 29.55
C LEU A 162 -17.68 -7.16 30.16
N LEU A 163 -16.68 -7.41 29.32
CA LEU A 163 -15.26 -7.32 29.65
C LEU A 163 -14.60 -6.33 28.69
N ALA A 164 -13.75 -5.45 29.22
CA ALA A 164 -12.87 -4.58 28.44
C ALA A 164 -11.43 -4.84 28.91
N PRO A 165 -10.60 -5.54 28.11
CA PRO A 165 -9.27 -5.98 28.55
C PRO A 165 -8.31 -4.83 28.86
N GLY A 166 -7.63 -4.88 30.01
CA GLY A 166 -6.57 -3.95 30.42
C GLY A 166 -5.20 -4.64 30.55
N GLU A 167 -4.37 -4.14 31.48
CA GLU A 167 -3.02 -4.69 31.72
C GLU A 167 -3.07 -6.12 32.32
N HIS A 168 -4.14 -6.43 33.06
CA HIS A 168 -4.36 -7.71 33.76
C HIS A 168 -5.71 -8.35 33.34
N PRO A 169 -5.83 -8.83 32.09
CA PRO A 169 -7.12 -9.29 31.54
C PRO A 169 -7.68 -10.55 32.21
N LEU A 170 -6.85 -11.38 32.87
CA LEU A 170 -7.34 -12.52 33.66
C LEU A 170 -8.05 -12.08 34.94
N ASP A 171 -7.55 -11.04 35.62
CA ASP A 171 -8.19 -10.49 36.82
C ASP A 171 -9.53 -9.83 36.48
N GLU A 172 -9.59 -9.14 35.35
CA GLU A 172 -10.81 -8.51 34.86
C GLU A 172 -11.84 -9.56 34.42
N LEU A 173 -11.40 -10.64 33.76
CA LEU A 173 -12.27 -11.78 33.46
C LEU A 173 -12.79 -12.43 34.75
N ALA A 174 -11.94 -12.58 35.78
CA ALA A 174 -12.37 -13.11 37.06
C ALA A 174 -13.41 -12.21 37.74
N ALA A 175 -13.18 -10.89 37.73
CA ALA A 175 -14.11 -9.90 38.26
C ALA A 175 -15.44 -9.89 37.50
N ALA A 176 -15.42 -10.02 36.17
CA ALA A 176 -16.62 -10.09 35.34
C ALA A 176 -17.43 -11.38 35.58
N LEU A 177 -16.76 -12.50 35.86
CA LEU A 177 -17.42 -13.79 36.10
C LEU A 177 -17.89 -13.98 37.56
N ALA A 178 -17.28 -13.32 38.54
CA ALA A 178 -17.63 -13.46 39.96
C ALA A 178 -19.13 -13.29 40.29
N PRO A 179 -19.88 -12.34 39.70
CA PRO A 179 -21.31 -12.18 39.95
C PRO A 179 -22.15 -13.37 39.47
N ILE A 180 -21.70 -14.08 38.42
CA ILE A 180 -22.44 -15.20 37.82
C ILE A 180 -21.96 -16.58 38.32
N SER A 181 -20.72 -16.69 38.79
CA SER A 181 -20.17 -17.92 39.39
C SER A 181 -20.48 -18.05 40.89
N GLY A 182 -20.91 -16.97 41.56
CA GLY A 182 -21.25 -16.95 42.99
C GLY A 182 -20.05 -17.08 43.94
N SER A 183 -18.82 -17.14 43.41
CA SER A 183 -17.54 -17.21 44.16
C SER A 183 -16.41 -16.63 43.30
N ASP A 184 -15.30 -16.21 43.92
CA ASP A 184 -14.12 -15.70 43.19
C ASP A 184 -13.56 -16.79 42.27
N PRO A 185 -13.68 -16.65 40.94
CA PRO A 185 -13.30 -17.71 40.00
C PRO A 185 -11.79 -17.75 39.75
N ARG A 186 -10.95 -16.90 40.36
CA ARG A 186 -9.49 -16.90 40.13
C ARG A 186 -8.84 -18.27 40.29
N THR A 187 -9.21 -19.03 41.31
CA THR A 187 -8.68 -20.39 41.53
C THR A 187 -9.11 -21.36 40.43
N ALA A 188 -10.34 -21.20 39.92
CA ALA A 188 -10.90 -22.01 38.85
C ALA A 188 -10.31 -21.65 37.46
N LEU A 189 -10.01 -20.37 37.23
CA LEU A 189 -9.30 -19.88 36.04
C LEU A 189 -7.83 -20.29 36.02
N ALA A 190 -7.23 -20.53 37.19
CA ALA A 190 -5.85 -21.01 37.32
C ALA A 190 -5.71 -22.55 37.23
N ALA A 191 -6.82 -23.30 37.18
CA ALA A 191 -6.81 -24.75 36.99
C ALA A 191 -6.46 -25.13 35.54
N ASP A 192 -5.98 -26.37 35.33
CA ASP A 192 -5.67 -26.91 34.00
C ASP A 192 -6.40 -28.26 33.80
N PRO A 193 -7.46 -28.33 32.97
CA PRO A 193 -8.06 -27.21 32.22
C PRO A 193 -8.86 -26.26 33.13
N PRO A 194 -8.99 -24.97 32.75
CA PRO A 194 -9.78 -24.01 33.51
C PRO A 194 -11.27 -24.35 33.44
N GLU A 195 -11.95 -24.35 34.59
CA GLU A 195 -13.37 -24.72 34.67
C GLU A 195 -14.13 -23.83 35.65
N VAL A 196 -14.94 -22.90 35.12
CA VAL A 196 -15.78 -22.02 35.95
C VAL A 196 -17.18 -22.64 36.09
N PRO A 197 -17.69 -22.89 37.31
CA PRO A 197 -18.99 -23.50 37.52
C PRO A 197 -20.12 -22.47 37.34
N VAL A 198 -20.46 -22.21 36.08
CA VAL A 198 -21.61 -21.38 35.70
C VAL A 198 -22.62 -22.19 34.91
N GLU A 199 -23.90 -21.83 35.03
CA GLU A 199 -24.89 -22.15 34.00
C GLU A 199 -24.52 -21.43 32.69
N ARG A 200 -25.29 -21.65 31.62
CA ARG A 200 -24.99 -21.03 30.32
C ARG A 200 -24.93 -19.50 30.45
N ALA A 201 -23.83 -18.87 30.01
CA ALA A 201 -23.64 -17.42 30.04
C ALA A 201 -22.90 -16.88 28.80
N PHE A 202 -23.07 -15.59 28.51
CA PHE A 202 -22.38 -14.88 27.45
C PHE A 202 -21.32 -13.93 28.02
N VAL A 203 -20.13 -13.94 27.43
CA VAL A 203 -19.04 -12.99 27.77
C VAL A 203 -18.75 -12.14 26.54
N VAL A 204 -19.10 -10.86 26.60
CA VAL A 204 -18.80 -9.90 25.52
C VAL A 204 -17.50 -9.21 25.87
N VAL A 205 -16.47 -9.40 25.04
CA VAL A 205 -15.17 -8.73 25.19
C VAL A 205 -15.08 -7.61 24.17
N ASP A 206 -15.25 -6.37 24.60
CA ASP A 206 -15.09 -5.19 23.77
C ASP A 206 -13.62 -4.72 23.80
N GLN A 207 -13.15 -4.11 22.71
CA GLN A 207 -11.74 -3.68 22.56
C GLN A 207 -10.73 -4.81 22.78
N PHE A 208 -10.97 -5.99 22.21
CA PHE A 208 -10.10 -7.16 22.35
C PHE A 208 -8.65 -6.90 21.89
N GLU A 209 -8.44 -5.93 21.00
CA GLU A 209 -7.09 -5.47 20.63
C GLU A 209 -6.22 -5.05 21.82
N GLU A 210 -6.82 -4.62 22.95
CA GLU A 210 -6.08 -4.16 24.13
C GLU A 210 -5.23 -5.27 24.78
N VAL A 211 -5.63 -6.53 24.59
CA VAL A 211 -4.85 -7.73 24.96
C VAL A 211 -3.48 -7.78 24.27
N PHE A 212 -3.34 -7.17 23.08
CA PHE A 212 -2.09 -7.16 22.32
C PHE A 212 -1.26 -5.89 22.55
N THR A 213 -1.86 -4.84 23.14
CA THR A 213 -1.22 -3.53 23.28
C THR A 213 -0.90 -3.15 24.72
N LEU A 214 -1.73 -3.57 25.69
CA LEU A 214 -1.59 -3.20 27.11
C LEU A 214 -1.04 -4.35 27.96
N CYS A 215 -1.26 -5.59 27.53
CA CYS A 215 -0.90 -6.78 28.31
C CYS A 215 0.54 -7.25 28.01
N ALA A 216 1.27 -7.64 29.05
CA ALA A 216 2.57 -8.29 28.92
C ALA A 216 2.45 -9.65 28.20
N GLU A 217 3.52 -10.10 27.55
CA GLU A 217 3.50 -11.30 26.70
C GLU A 217 3.06 -12.56 27.45
N GLU A 218 3.56 -12.76 28.67
CA GLU A 218 3.24 -13.94 29.49
C GLU A 218 1.78 -13.96 29.96
N GLU A 219 1.25 -12.81 30.38
CA GLU A 219 -0.14 -12.65 30.83
C GLU A 219 -1.12 -12.78 29.65
N ARG A 220 -0.74 -12.25 28.49
CA ARG A 220 -1.51 -12.32 27.24
C ARG A 220 -1.73 -13.76 26.81
N ASP A 221 -0.65 -14.53 26.68
CA ASP A 221 -0.75 -15.90 26.18
C ASP A 221 -1.59 -16.76 27.14
N ARG A 222 -1.40 -16.57 28.46
CA ARG A 222 -2.22 -17.22 29.48
C ARG A 222 -3.71 -16.86 29.38
N PHE A 223 -4.04 -15.58 29.17
CA PHE A 223 -5.42 -15.14 28.97
C PHE A 223 -6.05 -15.78 27.73
N LEU A 224 -5.32 -15.85 26.61
CA LEU A 224 -5.80 -16.44 25.37
C LEU A 224 -6.03 -17.95 25.50
N ASP A 225 -5.14 -18.66 26.18
CA ASP A 225 -5.32 -20.08 26.51
C ASP A 225 -6.57 -20.31 27.38
N VAL A 226 -6.76 -19.51 28.43
CA VAL A 226 -7.94 -19.62 29.32
C VAL A 226 -9.24 -19.31 28.57
N LEU A 227 -9.28 -18.24 27.78
CA LEU A 227 -10.47 -17.86 27.00
C LEU A 227 -10.86 -18.97 26.02
N THR A 228 -9.88 -19.53 25.30
CA THR A 228 -10.14 -20.56 24.29
C THR A 228 -10.51 -21.90 24.90
N ALA A 229 -9.99 -22.22 26.09
CA ALA A 229 -10.38 -23.41 26.85
C ALA A 229 -11.79 -23.29 27.45
N LEU A 230 -12.21 -22.10 27.89
CA LEU A 230 -13.55 -21.86 28.44
C LEU A 230 -14.63 -21.74 27.38
N ALA A 231 -14.28 -21.34 26.16
CA ALA A 231 -15.23 -21.19 25.05
C ALA A 231 -15.88 -22.53 24.69
N GLY A 232 -17.16 -22.71 25.06
CA GLY A 232 -17.87 -23.97 24.93
C GLY A 232 -19.37 -23.84 25.21
N ASP A 233 -20.02 -24.95 25.57
CA ASP A 233 -21.48 -24.99 25.76
C ASP A 233 -21.96 -24.16 26.97
N ARG A 234 -21.08 -23.96 27.98
CA ARG A 234 -21.37 -23.16 29.18
C ARG A 234 -21.06 -21.68 28.99
N LEU A 235 -19.95 -21.34 28.35
CA LEU A 235 -19.54 -19.95 28.14
C LEU A 235 -19.37 -19.69 26.65
N ALA A 236 -20.19 -18.78 26.13
CA ALA A 236 -20.07 -18.29 24.75
C ALA A 236 -19.44 -16.90 24.74
N PHE A 237 -18.34 -16.74 24.02
CA PHE A 237 -17.59 -15.50 23.94
C PHE A 237 -17.94 -14.71 22.67
N VAL A 238 -18.11 -13.40 22.80
CA VAL A 238 -18.22 -12.48 21.67
C VAL A 238 -17.11 -11.46 21.76
N ILE A 239 -16.11 -11.52 20.87
CA ILE A 239 -14.95 -10.64 20.90
C ILE A 239 -15.04 -9.55 19.82
N GLY A 240 -14.94 -8.29 20.21
CA GLY A 240 -14.85 -7.14 19.31
C GLY A 240 -13.41 -6.82 18.99
N VAL A 241 -12.99 -7.01 17.73
CA VAL A 241 -11.59 -6.86 17.31
C VAL A 241 -11.48 -5.86 16.17
N ARG A 242 -10.46 -5.00 16.19
CA ARG A 242 -10.12 -4.20 15.01
C ARG A 242 -9.53 -5.08 13.89
N THR A 243 -9.86 -4.76 12.64
CA THR A 243 -9.41 -5.52 11.47
C THR A 243 -7.89 -5.56 11.28
N ASP A 244 -7.18 -4.52 11.71
CA ASP A 244 -5.71 -4.44 11.69
C ASP A 244 -5.04 -5.38 12.71
N PHE A 245 -5.78 -5.86 13.72
CA PHE A 245 -5.27 -6.80 14.73
C PHE A 245 -5.50 -8.27 14.39
N TYR A 246 -6.12 -8.59 13.24
CA TYR A 246 -6.33 -9.98 12.81
C TYR A 246 -5.02 -10.78 12.72
N GLY A 247 -3.94 -10.14 12.24
CA GLY A 247 -2.62 -10.75 12.15
C GLY A 247 -2.02 -11.12 13.52
N HIS A 248 -2.38 -10.40 14.58
CA HIS A 248 -1.97 -10.72 15.94
C HIS A 248 -2.75 -11.92 16.50
N CYS A 249 -4.07 -11.98 16.25
CA CYS A 249 -4.89 -13.15 16.59
C CYS A 249 -4.39 -14.43 15.90
N ALA A 250 -3.86 -14.31 14.68
CA ALA A 250 -3.35 -15.45 13.90
C ALA A 250 -2.03 -16.05 14.44
N ARG A 251 -1.36 -15.39 15.40
CA ARG A 251 -0.12 -15.89 16.01
C ARG A 251 -0.35 -16.88 17.15
N HIS A 252 -1.54 -16.87 17.77
CA HIS A 252 -1.88 -17.73 18.89
C HIS A 252 -2.61 -19.01 18.42
N PRO A 253 -2.02 -20.22 18.55
CA PRO A 253 -2.58 -21.44 17.97
C PRO A 253 -3.99 -21.79 18.49
N GLY A 254 -4.23 -21.66 19.79
CA GLY A 254 -5.54 -21.95 20.40
C GLY A 254 -6.64 -21.01 19.91
N LEU A 255 -6.29 -19.73 19.70
CA LEU A 255 -7.23 -18.72 19.22
C LEU A 255 -7.55 -18.93 17.75
N VAL A 256 -6.58 -19.34 16.93
CA VAL A 256 -6.81 -19.71 15.52
C VAL A 256 -7.77 -20.89 15.43
N ALA A 257 -7.62 -21.91 16.27
CA ALA A 257 -8.53 -23.05 16.30
C ALA A 257 -9.95 -22.62 16.69
N ALA A 258 -10.10 -21.81 17.74
CA ALA A 258 -11.39 -21.29 18.19
C ALA A 258 -12.06 -20.38 17.15
N LEU A 259 -11.30 -19.50 16.48
CA LEU A 259 -11.81 -18.62 15.41
C LEU A 259 -12.23 -19.38 14.14
N ARG A 260 -11.61 -20.53 13.85
CA ARG A 260 -12.01 -21.42 12.74
C ARG A 260 -13.29 -22.19 13.06
N ALA A 261 -13.45 -22.62 14.31
CA ALA A 261 -14.66 -23.31 14.78
C ALA A 261 -15.83 -22.35 15.05
N GLY A 262 -15.53 -21.09 15.34
CA GLY A 262 -16.48 -20.03 15.65
C GLY A 262 -17.06 -19.31 14.43
N VAL A 263 -17.84 -18.25 14.70
CA VAL A 263 -18.46 -17.40 13.66
C VAL A 263 -17.75 -16.06 13.61
N GLN A 264 -17.38 -15.61 12.41
CA GLN A 264 -16.74 -14.31 12.20
C GLN A 264 -17.72 -13.37 11.50
N VAL A 265 -18.01 -12.22 12.13
CA VAL A 265 -18.96 -11.22 11.63
C VAL A 265 -18.23 -9.93 11.26
N PRO A 266 -18.07 -9.63 9.96
CA PRO A 266 -17.43 -8.39 9.52
C PRO A 266 -18.41 -7.20 9.63
N VAL A 267 -17.94 -6.09 10.20
CA VAL A 267 -18.65 -4.81 10.32
C VAL A 267 -18.17 -3.87 9.22
N GLY A 268 -18.99 -3.74 8.18
CA GLY A 268 -18.74 -2.84 7.06
C GLY A 268 -19.00 -1.35 7.36
N PRO A 269 -18.60 -0.46 6.43
CA PRO A 269 -18.95 0.96 6.52
C PRO A 269 -20.47 1.15 6.50
N LEU A 270 -20.95 2.21 7.15
CA LEU A 270 -22.37 2.54 7.19
C LEU A 270 -22.91 2.86 5.79
N THR A 271 -24.06 2.29 5.47
CA THR A 271 -24.84 2.67 4.29
C THR A 271 -25.54 4.01 4.49
N ALA A 272 -26.00 4.62 3.40
CA ALA A 272 -26.74 5.88 3.46
C ALA A 272 -28.09 5.77 4.21
N GLU A 273 -28.68 4.58 4.25
CA GLU A 273 -29.92 4.30 4.97
C GLU A 273 -29.66 4.14 6.47
N GLU A 274 -28.69 3.31 6.84
CA GLU A 274 -28.25 3.16 8.24
C GLU A 274 -27.85 4.50 8.86
N LEU A 275 -27.11 5.35 8.12
CA LEU A 275 -26.76 6.70 8.57
C LEU A 275 -27.97 7.62 8.73
N ARG A 276 -28.97 7.52 7.85
CA ARG A 276 -30.20 8.31 7.98
C ARG A 276 -30.91 7.96 9.28
N ASP A 277 -31.03 6.68 9.58
CA ASP A 277 -31.69 6.20 10.80
C ASP A 277 -30.93 6.67 12.05
N ILE A 278 -29.60 6.57 12.04
CA ILE A 278 -28.73 7.09 13.12
C ILE A 278 -28.92 8.60 13.34
N VAL A 279 -29.21 9.38 12.30
CA VAL A 279 -29.47 10.82 12.45
C VAL A 279 -30.90 11.10 12.90
N VAL A 280 -31.90 10.48 12.27
CA VAL A 280 -33.30 10.88 12.41
C VAL A 280 -33.97 10.23 13.63
N GLU A 281 -33.78 8.94 13.84
CA GLU A 281 -34.53 8.18 14.83
C GLU A 281 -34.20 8.57 16.29
N PRO A 282 -32.93 8.74 16.70
CA PRO A 282 -32.61 9.23 18.05
C PRO A 282 -33.22 10.60 18.34
N ALA A 283 -33.20 11.51 17.34
CA ALA A 283 -33.81 12.83 17.48
C ALA A 283 -35.32 12.74 17.65
N ALA A 284 -36.00 11.94 16.82
CA ALA A 284 -37.43 11.72 16.92
C ALA A 284 -37.83 11.12 18.28
N ARG A 285 -37.02 10.20 18.81
CA ARG A 285 -37.25 9.54 20.12
C ARG A 285 -37.31 10.53 21.28
N VAL A 286 -36.53 11.61 21.23
CA VAL A 286 -36.52 12.67 22.25
C VAL A 286 -37.36 13.90 21.86
N GLY A 287 -38.19 13.80 20.82
CA GLY A 287 -39.11 14.86 20.39
C GLY A 287 -38.46 15.98 19.56
N LEU A 288 -37.31 15.73 18.94
CA LEU A 288 -36.61 16.68 18.05
C LEU A 288 -36.87 16.33 16.59
N ALA A 289 -37.08 17.36 15.75
CA ALA A 289 -37.11 17.21 14.31
C ALA A 289 -35.73 17.52 13.70
N VAL A 290 -35.38 16.85 12.61
CA VAL A 290 -34.14 17.09 11.86
C VAL A 290 -34.50 17.63 10.48
N GLU A 291 -33.87 18.72 10.07
CA GLU A 291 -34.07 19.29 8.73
C GLU A 291 -33.64 18.28 7.64
N PRO A 292 -34.43 18.06 6.56
CA PRO A 292 -34.07 17.11 5.51
C PRO A 292 -32.71 17.39 4.85
N ASP A 293 -32.37 18.67 4.67
CA ASP A 293 -31.10 19.09 4.08
C ASP A 293 -29.92 18.81 5.01
N LEU A 294 -30.13 18.86 6.34
CA LEU A 294 -29.13 18.42 7.33
C LEU A 294 -28.87 16.92 7.21
N VAL A 295 -29.91 16.10 7.14
CA VAL A 295 -29.78 14.64 6.97
C VAL A 295 -29.04 14.32 5.67
N ALA A 296 -29.41 14.96 4.56
CA ALA A 296 -28.75 14.77 3.27
C ALA A 296 -27.25 15.15 3.33
N THR A 297 -26.93 16.24 4.01
CA THR A 297 -25.54 16.72 4.18
C THR A 297 -24.72 15.74 5.02
N VAL A 298 -25.21 15.32 6.19
CA VAL A 298 -24.50 14.38 7.06
C VAL A 298 -24.29 13.03 6.36
N VAL A 299 -25.30 12.51 5.66
CA VAL A 299 -25.19 11.27 4.88
C VAL A 299 -24.15 11.42 3.77
N ALA A 300 -24.14 12.53 3.03
CA ALA A 300 -23.15 12.77 1.98
C ALA A 300 -21.71 12.90 2.53
N GLU A 301 -21.55 13.44 3.74
CA GLU A 301 -20.26 13.62 4.40
C GLU A 301 -19.73 12.36 5.09
N ALA A 302 -20.58 11.41 5.50
CA ALA A 302 -20.16 10.25 6.29
C ALA A 302 -20.34 8.88 5.61
N ALA A 303 -21.25 8.74 4.64
CA ALA A 303 -21.55 7.44 4.01
C ALA A 303 -20.33 6.84 3.29
N GLY A 304 -20.11 5.54 3.46
CA GLY A 304 -19.02 4.80 2.82
C GLY A 304 -17.60 5.18 3.29
N ARG A 305 -17.45 6.06 4.29
CA ARG A 305 -16.15 6.46 4.84
C ARG A 305 -15.84 5.69 6.12
N PRO A 306 -14.71 4.97 6.20
CA PRO A 306 -14.27 4.33 7.44
C PRO A 306 -14.08 5.36 8.56
N GLY A 307 -14.55 5.06 9.78
CA GLY A 307 -14.34 5.92 10.96
C GLY A 307 -15.12 7.23 10.99
N ALA A 308 -16.11 7.43 10.11
CA ALA A 308 -16.88 8.68 10.04
C ALA A 308 -18.01 8.79 11.07
N LEU A 309 -18.41 7.69 11.72
CA LEU A 309 -19.53 7.68 12.68
C LEU A 309 -19.26 8.56 13.93
N PRO A 310 -18.11 8.44 14.62
CA PRO A 310 -17.80 9.30 15.77
C PRO A 310 -17.77 10.79 15.40
N LEU A 311 -17.26 11.10 14.20
CA LEU A 311 -17.21 12.46 13.67
C LEU A 311 -18.62 13.02 13.44
N ALA A 312 -19.50 12.23 12.83
CA ALA A 312 -20.88 12.62 12.55
C ALA A 312 -21.69 12.77 13.85
N ALA A 313 -21.54 11.84 14.79
CA ALA A 313 -22.18 11.91 16.10
C ALA A 313 -21.74 13.15 16.89
N HIS A 314 -20.45 13.50 16.85
CA HIS A 314 -19.94 14.73 17.47
C HIS A 314 -20.47 16.00 16.81
N ALA A 315 -20.49 16.07 15.48
CA ALA A 315 -21.04 17.22 14.77
C ALA A 315 -22.55 17.41 15.06
N LEU A 316 -23.33 16.33 15.10
CA LEU A 316 -24.75 16.37 15.44
C LEU A 316 -25.00 16.79 16.90
N ARG A 317 -24.17 16.31 17.83
CA ARG A 317 -24.19 16.75 19.23
C ARG A 317 -23.90 18.24 19.35
N GLU A 318 -22.85 18.73 18.69
CA GLU A 318 -22.48 20.15 18.68
C GLU A 318 -23.55 21.03 18.03
N THR A 319 -24.29 20.48 17.05
CA THR A 319 -25.46 21.11 16.44
C THR A 319 -26.59 21.21 17.44
N TRP A 320 -26.87 20.13 18.17
CA TRP A 320 -27.88 20.10 19.22
C TRP A 320 -27.60 21.10 20.35
N THR A 321 -26.34 21.18 20.82
CA THR A 321 -25.93 22.14 21.85
C THR A 321 -26.16 23.60 21.43
N ARG A 322 -26.09 23.89 20.12
CA ARG A 322 -26.29 25.23 19.54
C ARG A 322 -27.72 25.50 19.12
N ALA A 323 -28.56 24.48 19.00
CA ALA A 323 -29.91 24.61 18.45
C ALA A 323 -30.85 25.32 19.45
N PRO A 324 -31.40 26.50 19.12
CA PRO A 324 -32.24 27.27 20.04
C PRO A 324 -33.70 26.77 20.15
N GLY A 325 -34.05 25.63 19.54
CA GLY A 325 -35.43 25.14 19.41
C GLY A 325 -35.55 23.62 19.23
N PRO A 326 -36.74 23.09 18.90
CA PRO A 326 -36.98 21.65 18.76
C PRO A 326 -36.57 21.08 17.39
N VAL A 327 -35.85 21.85 16.57
CA VAL A 327 -35.44 21.47 15.22
C VAL A 327 -33.94 21.63 15.07
N LEU A 328 -33.24 20.57 14.66
CA LEU A 328 -31.84 20.62 14.26
C LEU A 328 -31.74 21.12 12.82
N ARG A 329 -31.12 22.28 12.65
CA ARG A 329 -31.04 22.97 11.36
C ARG A 329 -29.68 22.76 10.69
N LEU A 330 -29.67 22.78 9.36
CA LEU A 330 -28.43 22.75 8.59
C LEU A 330 -27.54 23.96 8.91
N ALA A 331 -28.13 25.14 9.16
CA ALA A 331 -27.39 26.34 9.54
C ALA A 331 -26.56 26.14 10.82
N ASP A 332 -27.16 25.54 11.85
CA ASP A 332 -26.49 25.26 13.12
C ASP A 332 -25.38 24.22 12.93
N TYR A 333 -25.61 23.21 12.08
CA TYR A 333 -24.64 22.19 11.74
C TYR A 333 -23.44 22.73 10.96
N THR A 334 -23.67 23.55 9.93
CA THR A 334 -22.58 24.18 9.16
C THR A 334 -21.75 25.12 10.04
N ALA A 335 -22.34 25.78 11.02
CA ALA A 335 -21.62 26.59 12.00
C ALA A 335 -20.67 25.76 12.89
N THR A 336 -20.96 24.47 13.11
CA THR A 336 -20.02 23.54 13.76
C THR A 336 -18.85 23.13 12.87
N GLY A 337 -18.89 23.40 11.56
CA GLY A 337 -17.89 22.95 10.59
C GLY A 337 -18.15 21.55 10.01
N GLY A 338 -19.35 20.98 10.22
CA GLY A 338 -19.77 19.68 9.69
C GLY A 338 -18.98 18.49 10.27
N VAL A 339 -19.11 17.30 9.65
CA VAL A 339 -18.45 16.07 10.14
C VAL A 339 -16.92 16.25 10.24
N ARG A 340 -16.32 16.99 9.31
CA ARG A 340 -14.86 17.08 9.17
C ARG A 340 -14.19 18.01 10.17
N GLU A 341 -14.81 19.13 10.53
CA GLU A 341 -14.17 20.18 11.36
C GLU A 341 -14.76 20.32 12.76
N ALA A 342 -15.90 19.69 13.08
CA ALA A 342 -16.55 19.85 14.38
C ALA A 342 -15.65 19.52 15.58
N ILE A 343 -14.91 18.41 15.53
CA ILE A 343 -13.98 18.05 16.62
C ILE A 343 -12.85 19.06 16.73
N ALA A 344 -12.25 19.43 15.59
CA ALA A 344 -11.15 20.39 15.57
C ALA A 344 -11.59 21.74 16.14
N ARG A 345 -12.77 22.24 15.79
CA ARG A 345 -13.30 23.51 16.31
C ARG A 345 -13.64 23.43 17.80
N THR A 346 -14.16 22.30 18.28
CA THR A 346 -14.37 22.10 19.72
C THR A 346 -13.04 22.10 20.46
N ALA A 347 -12.05 21.35 19.98
CA ALA A 347 -10.74 21.25 20.60
C ALA A 347 -9.96 22.59 20.58
N GLU A 348 -9.96 23.31 19.45
CA GLU A 348 -9.33 24.63 19.35
C GLU A 348 -10.00 25.64 20.28
N ARG A 349 -11.33 25.72 20.30
CA ARG A 349 -12.06 26.63 21.19
C ARG A 349 -11.73 26.36 22.67
N VAL A 350 -11.81 25.10 23.09
CA VAL A 350 -11.48 24.72 24.49
C VAL A 350 -10.03 25.09 24.80
N TYR A 351 -9.09 24.83 23.88
CA TYR A 351 -7.70 25.18 24.08
C TYR A 351 -7.44 26.70 24.11
N GLU A 352 -8.12 27.46 23.26
CA GLU A 352 -8.02 28.93 23.20
C GLU A 352 -8.67 29.60 24.42
N ASP A 353 -9.70 29.00 25.02
CA ASP A 353 -10.35 29.52 26.22
C ASP A 353 -9.51 29.31 27.50
N LEU A 354 -8.54 28.37 27.49
CA LEU A 354 -7.58 28.19 28.57
C LEU A 354 -6.56 29.35 28.61
N ASP A 355 -6.12 29.75 29.80
CA ASP A 355 -5.04 30.72 30.00
C ASP A 355 -3.66 30.07 29.75
N PRO A 356 -2.59 30.86 29.52
CA PRO A 356 -1.29 30.33 29.08
C PRO A 356 -0.68 29.19 29.92
N PRO A 357 -0.75 29.20 31.28
CA PRO A 357 -0.30 28.08 32.11
C PRO A 357 -1.10 26.80 31.87
N ARG A 358 -2.44 26.90 31.85
CA ARG A 358 -3.33 25.76 31.59
C ARG A 358 -3.23 25.23 30.17
N ARG A 359 -2.90 26.06 29.18
CA ARG A 359 -2.58 25.62 27.80
C ARG A 359 -1.33 24.77 27.73
N ALA A 360 -0.31 25.09 28.53
CA ALA A 360 0.91 24.27 28.61
C ALA A 360 0.62 22.91 29.24
N LEU A 361 -0.20 22.89 30.31
CA LEU A 361 -0.67 21.64 30.95
C LEU A 361 -1.53 20.80 29.99
N ALA A 362 -2.49 21.40 29.28
CA ALA A 362 -3.30 20.70 28.29
C ALA A 362 -2.45 20.07 27.17
N ARG A 363 -1.42 20.80 26.68
CA ARG A 363 -0.45 20.24 25.72
C ARG A 363 0.28 19.04 26.31
N ALA A 364 0.78 19.13 27.54
CA ALA A 364 1.49 18.04 28.20
C ALA A 364 0.60 16.79 28.38
N VAL A 365 -0.66 16.97 28.79
CA VAL A 365 -1.64 15.89 28.95
C VAL A 365 -1.90 15.18 27.61
N PHE A 366 -2.24 15.91 26.54
CA PHE A 366 -2.54 15.27 25.25
C PHE A 366 -1.36 14.55 24.63
N LEU A 367 -0.13 15.07 24.80
CA LEU A 367 1.09 14.42 24.35
C LEU A 367 1.39 13.11 25.10
N ARG A 368 0.98 13.00 26.37
CA ARG A 368 1.11 11.77 27.18
C ARG A 368 0.01 10.75 26.90
N LEU A 369 -1.18 11.22 26.51
CA LEU A 369 -2.33 10.38 26.10
C LEU A 369 -2.23 9.84 24.66
N THR A 370 -1.11 10.03 23.99
CA THR A 370 -0.88 9.55 22.62
C THR A 370 0.30 8.59 22.55
N ALA A 371 0.06 7.43 21.96
CA ALA A 371 1.09 6.47 21.58
C ALA A 371 1.47 6.70 20.11
N LEU A 372 2.76 6.88 19.86
CA LEU A 372 3.29 7.10 18.52
C LEU A 372 3.43 5.76 17.80
N GLY A 373 2.84 5.64 16.62
CA GLY A 373 2.96 4.43 15.81
C GLY A 373 4.34 4.30 15.15
N GLU A 374 4.98 3.13 15.23
CA GLU A 374 6.16 2.78 14.43
C GLU A 374 5.70 2.29 13.04
N GLY A 375 5.38 3.23 12.14
CA GLY A 375 4.89 2.92 10.79
C GLY A 375 3.38 2.69 10.67
N THR A 376 2.64 2.85 11.77
CA THR A 376 1.17 2.83 11.86
C THR A 376 0.61 4.22 12.25
N GLU A 377 -0.70 4.40 12.20
CA GLU A 377 -1.34 5.65 12.68
C GLU A 377 -1.08 5.83 14.20
N ASP A 378 -0.87 7.07 14.64
CA ASP A 378 -0.73 7.39 16.07
C ASP A 378 -2.02 7.04 16.82
N THR A 379 -1.91 6.25 17.89
CA THR A 379 -3.06 5.71 18.66
C THR A 379 -3.22 6.44 19.99
N ARG A 380 -4.37 6.25 20.65
CA ARG A 380 -4.55 6.69 22.03
C ARG A 380 -3.69 5.83 22.98
N ARG A 381 -3.26 6.42 24.09
CA ARG A 381 -2.62 5.77 25.24
C ARG A 381 -3.46 6.10 26.48
N ARG A 382 -3.85 5.08 27.24
CA ARG A 382 -4.40 5.25 28.58
C ARG A 382 -3.25 5.52 29.56
N MET A 383 -3.46 6.46 30.47
CA MET A 383 -2.45 6.91 31.43
C MET A 383 -3.06 6.92 32.82
N ASP A 384 -2.27 6.53 33.82
CA ASP A 384 -2.65 6.70 35.22
C ASP A 384 -2.56 8.17 35.63
N ARG A 385 -3.49 8.64 36.46
CA ARG A 385 -3.54 10.02 36.96
C ARG A 385 -2.28 10.37 37.74
N ASP A 386 -1.67 9.40 38.42
CA ASP A 386 -0.41 9.59 39.14
C ASP A 386 0.76 9.93 38.21
N GLU A 387 0.69 9.59 36.91
CA GLU A 387 1.70 10.02 35.94
C GLU A 387 1.72 11.54 35.75
N LEU A 388 0.64 12.26 36.07
CA LEU A 388 0.56 13.72 36.00
C LEU A 388 1.08 14.41 37.28
N THR A 389 1.41 13.64 38.31
CA THR A 389 1.92 14.16 39.58
C THR A 389 3.23 14.93 39.38
N GLY A 390 3.20 16.22 39.72
CA GLY A 390 4.35 17.10 39.59
C GLY A 390 4.63 17.64 38.18
N VAL A 391 3.70 17.46 37.23
CA VAL A 391 3.68 18.12 35.90
C VAL A 391 3.11 19.55 36.00
N GLY A 392 2.21 19.78 36.96
CA GLY A 392 1.63 21.08 37.32
C GLY A 392 1.16 21.09 38.77
N GLU A 393 0.64 22.22 39.24
CA GLU A 393 0.03 22.30 40.58
C GLU A 393 -1.20 21.38 40.65
N PRO A 394 -1.38 20.55 41.71
CA PRO A 394 -2.44 19.54 41.79
C PRO A 394 -3.85 20.07 41.52
N GLY A 395 -4.16 21.32 41.89
CA GLY A 395 -5.46 21.95 41.60
C GLY A 395 -5.62 22.50 40.17
N GLU A 396 -4.53 22.77 39.45
CA GLU A 396 -4.58 23.26 38.06
C GLU A 396 -4.69 22.11 37.06
N VAL A 397 -4.04 20.98 37.34
CA VAL A 397 -4.16 19.76 36.52
C VAL A 397 -5.60 19.26 36.53
N ASP A 398 -6.22 19.19 37.72
CA ASP A 398 -7.60 18.77 37.88
C ASP A 398 -8.57 19.70 37.15
N ALA A 399 -8.38 21.03 37.27
CA ALA A 399 -9.21 22.00 36.55
C ALA A 399 -9.09 21.86 35.02
N VAL A 400 -7.90 21.51 34.50
CA VAL A 400 -7.72 21.25 33.06
C VAL A 400 -8.39 19.94 32.65
N LEU A 401 -8.23 18.86 33.42
CA LEU A 401 -8.89 17.59 33.16
C LEU A 401 -10.41 17.74 33.18
N ASP A 402 -10.98 18.48 34.14
CA ASP A 402 -12.41 18.76 34.23
C ASP A 402 -12.93 19.50 33.00
N VAL A 403 -12.21 20.52 32.52
CA VAL A 403 -12.60 21.27 31.31
C VAL A 403 -12.54 20.37 30.06
N LEU A 404 -11.49 19.55 29.93
CA LEU A 404 -11.33 18.63 28.80
C LEU A 404 -12.38 17.51 28.83
N ALA A 405 -12.72 16.99 30.02
CA ALA A 405 -13.73 15.96 30.22
C ALA A 405 -15.15 16.51 29.99
N ALA A 406 -15.45 17.72 30.47
CA ALA A 406 -16.71 18.41 30.19
C ALA A 406 -16.91 18.64 28.69
N ALA A 407 -15.83 18.96 27.96
CA ALA A 407 -15.82 19.05 26.51
C ALA A 407 -15.80 17.68 25.79
N ARG A 408 -15.72 16.57 26.53
CA ARG A 408 -15.60 15.18 26.03
C ARG A 408 -14.43 14.97 25.07
N LEU A 409 -13.33 15.68 25.29
CA LEU A 409 -12.08 15.45 24.55
C LEU A 409 -11.25 14.32 25.18
N ILE A 410 -11.42 14.14 26.49
CA ILE A 410 -10.86 13.05 27.27
C ILE A 410 -11.98 12.32 28.04
N VAL A 411 -11.69 11.11 28.48
CA VAL A 411 -12.48 10.34 29.44
C VAL A 411 -11.62 10.16 30.68
N VAL A 412 -12.21 10.42 31.84
CA VAL A 412 -11.60 10.19 33.14
C VAL A 412 -12.44 9.12 33.83
N ASP A 413 -11.83 7.99 34.15
CA ASP A 413 -12.48 6.84 34.80
C ASP A 413 -11.62 6.37 35.97
N GLY A 414 -12.11 6.62 37.20
CA GLY A 414 -11.34 6.42 38.42
C GLY A 414 -10.01 7.19 38.39
N ASP A 415 -8.92 6.44 38.50
CA ASP A 415 -7.54 6.96 38.44
C ASP A 415 -6.95 6.91 37.02
N THR A 416 -7.74 6.63 35.99
CA THR A 416 -7.25 6.57 34.60
C THR A 416 -7.78 7.71 33.74
N VAL A 417 -6.92 8.22 32.86
CA VAL A 417 -7.22 9.26 31.89
C VAL A 417 -6.95 8.75 30.48
N ASP A 418 -7.88 9.00 29.56
CA ASP A 418 -7.80 8.56 28.17
C ASP A 418 -8.31 9.64 27.20
N VAL A 419 -7.88 9.60 25.94
CA VAL A 419 -8.49 10.40 24.87
C VAL A 419 -9.86 9.81 24.54
N ALA A 420 -10.89 10.65 24.47
CA ALA A 420 -12.26 10.19 24.27
C ALA A 420 -12.44 9.39 22.97
N HIS A 421 -11.69 9.74 21.92
CA HIS A 421 -11.59 8.92 20.71
C HIS A 421 -10.35 9.29 19.87
N GLU A 422 -9.69 8.30 19.24
CA GLU A 422 -8.58 8.51 18.28
C GLU A 422 -8.89 9.49 17.13
N ALA A 423 -10.18 9.73 16.84
CA ALA A 423 -10.60 10.69 15.83
C ALA A 423 -10.14 12.12 16.17
N LEU A 424 -9.96 12.42 17.46
CA LEU A 424 -9.39 13.69 17.93
C LEU A 424 -7.96 13.89 17.44
N ILE A 425 -7.13 12.85 17.54
CA ILE A 425 -5.72 12.86 17.11
C ILE A 425 -5.65 13.16 15.61
N ARG A 426 -6.53 12.54 14.81
CA ARG A 426 -6.56 12.73 13.35
C ARG A 426 -7.13 14.09 12.93
N ALA A 427 -8.20 14.54 13.59
CA ALA A 427 -8.96 15.71 13.16
C ALA A 427 -8.36 17.04 13.67
N TRP A 428 -7.69 17.05 14.82
CA TRP A 428 -7.19 18.28 15.44
C TRP A 428 -5.81 18.70 14.90
N PRO A 429 -5.69 19.78 14.09
CA PRO A 429 -4.42 20.12 13.43
C PRO A 429 -3.31 20.50 14.40
N ARG A 430 -3.63 21.18 15.51
CA ARG A 430 -2.64 21.61 16.50
C ARG A 430 -2.02 20.43 17.24
N LEU A 431 -2.83 19.45 17.66
CA LEU A 431 -2.31 18.23 18.28
C LEU A 431 -1.39 17.46 17.32
N ARG A 432 -1.76 17.34 16.04
CA ARG A 432 -0.86 16.76 15.03
C ARG A 432 0.42 17.55 14.84
N GLY A 433 0.35 18.88 14.91
CA GLY A 433 1.52 19.75 14.94
C GLY A 433 2.45 19.40 16.09
N TRP A 434 1.93 19.36 17.32
CA TRP A 434 2.71 18.97 18.50
C TRP A 434 3.34 17.58 18.36
N LEU A 435 2.59 16.58 17.88
CA LEU A 435 3.09 15.22 17.69
C LEU A 435 4.15 15.11 16.58
N THR A 436 4.09 15.98 15.56
CA THR A 436 5.07 16.01 14.47
C THR A 436 6.34 16.75 14.88
N ASP A 437 6.20 17.91 15.52
CA ASP A 437 7.30 18.78 15.94
C ASP A 437 8.15 18.13 17.04
N ASP A 438 7.52 17.39 17.95
CA ASP A 438 8.18 16.79 19.10
C ASP A 438 8.39 15.26 18.97
N ARG A 439 8.22 14.63 17.81
CA ARG A 439 8.18 13.14 17.69
C ARG A 439 9.39 12.45 18.33
N GLU A 440 10.61 12.94 18.07
CA GLU A 440 11.83 12.40 18.68
C GLU A 440 11.96 12.74 20.18
N ALA A 441 11.43 13.89 20.62
CA ALA A 441 11.41 14.27 22.03
C ALA A 441 10.39 13.44 22.83
N LEU A 442 9.23 13.14 22.25
CA LEU A 442 8.17 12.31 22.83
C LEU A 442 8.58 10.85 22.93
N LEU A 443 9.23 10.29 21.91
CA LEU A 443 9.79 8.94 21.98
C LEU A 443 10.87 8.83 23.07
N ARG A 444 11.73 9.85 23.20
CA ARG A 444 12.69 9.91 24.31
C ARG A 444 12.00 10.00 25.67
N HIS A 445 10.96 10.84 25.78
CA HIS A 445 10.19 10.99 27.00
C HIS A 445 9.46 9.71 27.40
N HIS A 446 8.76 9.04 26.49
CA HIS A 446 8.09 7.76 26.79
C HIS A 446 9.07 6.67 27.24
N ARG A 447 10.27 6.62 26.68
CA ARG A 447 11.34 5.71 27.15
C ARG A 447 11.83 6.06 28.57
N LEU A 448 11.86 7.34 28.92
CA LEU A 448 12.19 7.78 30.27
C LEU A 448 11.09 7.38 31.26
N THR A 449 9.83 7.61 30.92
CA THR A 449 8.67 7.24 31.74
C THR A 449 8.66 5.74 32.03
N ALA A 450 8.84 4.90 31.00
CA ALA A 450 8.91 3.45 31.15
C ALA A 450 10.09 3.01 32.03
N ALA A 451 11.30 3.56 31.80
CA ALA A 451 12.48 3.21 32.58
C ALA A 451 12.37 3.63 34.07
N ALA A 452 11.71 4.76 34.34
CA ALA A 452 11.47 5.22 35.70
C ALA A 452 10.44 4.33 36.42
N ALA A 453 9.41 3.85 35.73
CA ALA A 453 8.45 2.89 36.25
C ALA A 453 9.09 1.51 36.52
N ASP A 454 9.97 1.04 35.64
CA ASP A 454 10.75 -0.21 35.84
C ASP A 454 11.67 -0.11 37.06
N TRP A 455 12.31 1.04 37.25
CA TRP A 455 13.16 1.31 38.40
C TRP A 455 12.37 1.30 39.72
N GLU A 456 11.18 1.92 39.76
CA GLU A 456 10.32 1.88 40.95
C GLU A 456 9.84 0.46 41.26
N ARG A 457 9.36 -0.29 40.25
CA ARG A 457 8.94 -1.69 40.39
C ARG A 457 10.09 -2.61 40.82
N GLY A 458 11.31 -2.33 40.36
CA GLY A 458 12.54 -3.02 40.73
C GLY A 458 13.08 -2.66 42.11
N GLY A 459 12.34 -1.93 42.96
CA GLY A 459 12.79 -1.54 44.29
C GLY A 459 13.90 -0.48 44.29
N ARG A 460 13.97 0.33 43.22
CA ARG A 460 14.97 1.38 42.98
C ARG A 460 16.40 0.89 42.82
N ASP A 461 16.60 -0.28 42.22
CA ASP A 461 17.93 -0.84 41.94
C ASP A 461 18.77 0.07 41.00
N GLU A 462 20.07 0.21 41.31
CA GLU A 462 21.05 0.99 40.54
C GLU A 462 21.25 0.51 39.09
N GLU A 463 20.86 -0.72 38.76
CA GLU A 463 21.01 -1.28 37.42
C GLU A 463 20.08 -0.64 36.38
N PHE A 464 18.90 -0.17 36.79
CA PHE A 464 17.91 0.45 35.89
C PHE A 464 18.20 1.92 35.56
N LEU A 465 19.09 2.58 36.32
CA LEU A 465 19.40 4.01 36.15
C LEU A 465 20.08 4.33 34.81
N TYR A 466 19.70 5.43 34.18
CA TYR A 466 20.37 5.95 32.99
C TYR A 466 21.82 6.37 33.27
N ARG A 467 22.70 6.14 32.29
CA ARG A 467 24.17 6.37 32.39
C ARG A 467 24.72 7.06 31.15
N GLY A 468 25.77 7.86 31.32
CA GLY A 468 26.55 8.44 30.21
C GLY A 468 25.69 9.21 29.20
N GLY A 469 25.75 8.82 27.92
CA GLY A 469 25.05 9.50 26.82
C GLY A 469 23.53 9.61 27.02
N ARG A 470 22.87 8.57 27.54
CA ARG A 470 21.42 8.57 27.82
C ARG A 470 21.00 9.55 28.91
N LEU A 471 21.90 9.87 29.85
CA LEU A 471 21.65 10.86 30.89
C LEU A 471 21.92 12.29 30.37
N ALA A 472 22.95 12.44 29.52
CA ALA A 472 23.31 13.72 28.90
C ALA A 472 22.27 14.23 27.90
N GLU A 473 21.46 13.34 27.31
CA GLU A 473 20.32 13.69 26.44
C GLU A 473 19.25 14.55 27.15
N TRP A 474 19.26 14.59 28.49
CA TRP A 474 18.32 15.34 29.33
C TRP A 474 18.94 16.58 29.98
N ASP A 475 20.17 16.93 29.64
CA ASP A 475 20.83 18.14 30.15
C ASP A 475 20.31 19.38 29.39
N GLY A 476 19.54 20.23 30.07
CA GLY A 476 18.93 21.45 29.51
C GLY A 476 17.55 21.27 28.87
N ALA A 477 16.92 20.10 28.99
CA ALA A 477 15.57 19.86 28.48
C ALA A 477 14.51 20.63 29.31
N ALA A 478 13.68 21.45 28.66
CA ALA A 478 12.57 22.19 29.26
C ALA A 478 11.24 21.39 29.28
N ALA A 479 11.32 20.06 29.36
CA ALA A 479 10.14 19.19 29.35
C ALA A 479 9.42 19.20 30.71
N ALA A 480 8.09 19.10 30.71
CA ALA A 480 7.29 18.98 31.93
C ALA A 480 7.40 17.53 32.46
N LEU A 481 8.47 17.26 33.21
CA LEU A 481 8.77 15.97 33.83
C LEU A 481 7.93 15.76 35.09
N ASN A 482 7.39 14.56 35.27
CA ASN A 482 6.68 14.18 36.49
C ASN A 482 7.67 13.90 37.64
N GLU A 483 7.14 13.67 38.83
CA GLU A 483 7.96 13.49 40.03
C GLU A 483 8.86 12.25 39.97
N LEU A 484 8.34 11.14 39.41
CA LEU A 484 9.09 9.89 39.27
C LEU A 484 10.23 10.01 38.24
N GLU A 485 10.00 10.65 37.10
CA GLU A 485 11.02 10.93 36.08
C GLU A 485 12.12 11.84 36.65
N ARG A 486 11.75 12.86 37.43
CA ARG A 486 12.71 13.75 38.10
C ARG A 486 13.57 13.00 39.12
N SER A 487 12.98 12.13 39.93
CA SER A 487 13.71 11.35 40.94
C SER A 487 14.64 10.33 40.29
N PHE A 488 14.20 9.65 39.22
CA PHE A 488 15.01 8.72 38.43
C PHE A 488 16.24 9.41 37.80
N LEU A 489 16.06 10.57 37.15
CA LEU A 489 17.17 11.34 36.58
C LEU A 489 18.11 11.89 37.66
N ALA A 490 17.57 12.31 38.81
CA ALA A 490 18.38 12.79 39.93
C ALA A 490 19.28 11.67 40.49
N ALA A 491 18.73 10.47 40.70
CA ALA A 491 19.48 9.29 41.16
C ALA A 491 20.58 8.89 40.14
N GLY A 492 20.29 8.94 38.84
CA GLY A 492 21.28 8.71 37.78
C GLY A 492 22.41 9.76 37.78
N ARG A 493 22.08 11.04 38.01
CA ARG A 493 23.05 12.15 38.07
C ARG A 493 23.96 12.07 39.29
N GLU A 494 23.40 11.80 40.46
CA GLU A 494 24.16 11.62 41.70
C GLU A 494 25.22 10.52 41.53
N ARG A 495 24.85 9.41 40.87
CA ARG A 495 25.76 8.31 40.55
C ARG A 495 26.88 8.69 39.58
N GLU A 496 26.55 9.41 38.50
CA GLU A 496 27.50 9.90 37.51
C GLU A 496 28.48 10.92 38.14
N GLU A 497 28.00 11.74 39.08
CA GLU A 497 28.81 12.69 39.83
C GLU A 497 29.80 11.99 40.79
N HIS A 498 29.36 10.93 41.48
CA HIS A 498 30.24 10.06 42.26
C HIS A 498 31.34 9.41 41.40
N ARG A 499 31.03 9.02 40.15
CA ARG A 499 32.05 8.53 39.18
C ARG A 499 32.96 9.64 38.67
N ARG A 500 32.42 10.83 38.36
CA ARG A 500 33.19 11.99 37.89
C ARG A 500 34.15 12.51 38.94
N VAL A 501 33.80 12.49 40.22
CA VAL A 501 34.69 12.84 41.33
C VAL A 501 35.85 11.83 41.45
N ALA A 502 35.61 10.54 41.21
CA ALA A 502 36.66 9.52 41.13
C ALA A 502 37.59 9.70 39.90
N ALA A 503 37.04 10.15 38.76
CA ALA A 503 37.81 10.42 37.53
C ALA A 503 38.59 11.76 37.59
N ARG A 504 38.05 12.79 38.23
CA ARG A 504 38.65 14.14 38.37
C ARG A 504 39.94 14.16 39.21
N ARG A 505 40.20 13.15 40.04
CA ARG A 505 41.50 13.00 40.73
C ARG A 505 42.67 12.66 39.80
N ARG A 506 42.41 12.14 38.58
CA ARG A 506 43.46 11.73 37.62
C ARG A 506 43.82 12.78 36.58
N VAL A 507 43.05 13.88 36.45
CA VAL A 507 43.17 14.82 35.32
C VAL A 507 43.61 16.22 35.73
N ARG A 508 43.82 16.49 37.03
CA ARG A 508 44.27 17.81 37.55
C ARG A 508 45.76 18.13 37.35
N ALA A 509 46.47 17.46 36.45
CA ALA A 509 47.83 17.82 36.05
C ALA A 509 47.83 18.25 34.57
N GLY A 510 47.50 19.52 34.29
CA GLY A 510 47.49 19.97 32.91
C GLY A 510 46.90 21.36 32.69
N PHE A 511 47.64 22.37 33.14
CA PHE A 511 47.77 23.73 32.58
C PHE A 511 46.51 24.55 32.23
N GLY A 512 46.39 25.69 32.92
CA GLY A 512 45.63 26.84 32.49
C GLY A 512 46.44 27.82 31.64
N GLY A 513 45.78 28.90 31.20
CA GLY A 513 46.47 30.13 30.83
C GLY A 513 45.96 30.85 29.58
N LEU A 514 44.82 31.56 29.73
CA LEU A 514 44.50 32.91 29.24
C LEU A 514 44.69 33.36 27.77
N GLY A 515 45.35 32.63 26.87
CA GLY A 515 45.38 32.94 25.42
C GLY A 515 44.13 32.46 24.66
N LEU A 516 43.34 31.60 25.31
CA LEU A 516 42.22 30.88 24.71
C LEU A 516 41.03 31.80 24.39
N VAL A 517 40.80 32.87 25.16
CA VAL A 517 39.54 33.64 25.11
C VAL A 517 39.41 34.47 23.83
N ALA A 518 40.50 35.04 23.31
CA ALA A 518 40.46 35.83 22.07
C ALA A 518 40.38 34.94 20.81
N ALA A 519 41.05 33.78 20.82
CA ALA A 519 40.92 32.77 19.77
C ALA A 519 39.53 32.11 19.79
N VAL A 520 38.96 31.90 20.97
CA VAL A 520 37.61 31.35 21.15
C VAL A 520 36.54 32.28 20.60
N VAL A 521 36.65 33.61 20.73
CA VAL A 521 35.66 34.54 20.15
C VAL A 521 35.74 34.60 18.62
N GLY A 522 36.95 34.58 18.03
CA GLY A 522 37.13 34.51 16.57
C GLY A 522 36.69 33.16 15.98
N VAL A 523 37.00 32.06 16.67
CA VAL A 523 36.51 30.73 16.34
C VAL A 523 35.00 30.64 16.54
N LEU A 524 34.42 31.24 17.58
CA LEU A 524 32.96 31.25 17.80
C LEU A 524 32.21 32.05 16.74
N ALA A 525 32.79 33.12 16.18
CA ALA A 525 32.14 33.86 15.08
C ALA A 525 32.18 33.09 13.75
N VAL A 526 33.31 32.44 13.43
CA VAL A 526 33.41 31.53 12.27
C VAL A 526 32.58 30.28 12.49
N VAL A 527 32.55 29.74 13.71
CA VAL A 527 31.72 28.61 14.11
C VAL A 527 30.25 29.01 14.10
N ALA A 528 29.85 30.23 14.47
CA ALA A 528 28.47 30.69 14.39
C ALA A 528 28.02 30.90 12.93
N PHE A 529 28.89 31.40 12.05
CA PHE A 529 28.61 31.51 10.62
C PHE A 529 28.56 30.12 9.94
N VAL A 530 29.52 29.25 10.26
CA VAL A 530 29.53 27.85 9.82
C VAL A 530 28.40 27.07 10.46
N GLN A 531 27.96 27.39 11.68
CA GLN A 531 26.79 26.79 12.32
C GLN A 531 25.51 27.26 11.66
N ALA A 532 25.35 28.55 11.34
CA ALA A 532 24.18 29.05 10.63
C ALA A 532 24.08 28.47 9.21
N ASP A 533 25.20 28.36 8.49
CA ASP A 533 25.28 27.68 7.19
C ASP A 533 25.01 26.18 7.33
N ARG A 534 25.53 25.53 8.38
CA ARG A 534 25.19 24.14 8.71
C ARG A 534 23.71 23.97 9.06
N THR A 535 23.09 24.89 9.79
CA THR A 535 21.67 24.83 10.14
C THR A 535 20.79 25.02 8.91
N ALA A 536 21.18 25.90 7.98
CA ALA A 536 20.51 26.05 6.69
C ALA A 536 20.66 24.79 5.83
N GLN A 537 21.86 24.23 5.72
CA GLN A 537 22.11 22.97 5.01
C GLN A 537 21.40 21.78 5.66
N GLU A 538 21.35 21.71 6.99
CA GLU A 538 20.63 20.67 7.73
C GLU A 538 19.13 20.78 7.50
N ARG A 539 18.59 22.00 7.47
CA ARG A 539 17.19 22.26 7.12
C ARG A 539 16.87 21.86 5.69
N ASP A 540 17.71 22.24 4.72
CA ASP A 540 17.51 21.90 3.31
C ASP A 540 17.66 20.38 3.07
N ARG A 541 18.58 19.72 3.78
CA ARG A 541 18.69 18.25 3.81
C ARG A 541 17.46 17.59 4.40
N ALA A 542 16.94 18.10 5.52
CA ALA A 542 15.73 17.57 6.15
C ALA A 542 14.51 17.73 5.23
N LEU A 543 14.36 18.90 4.59
CA LEU A 543 13.30 19.16 3.63
C LEU A 543 13.41 18.26 2.39
N SER A 544 14.62 18.11 1.84
CA SER A 544 14.88 17.23 0.70
C SER A 544 14.51 15.78 1.04
N ARG A 545 14.91 15.27 2.22
CA ARG A 545 14.51 13.92 2.70
C ARG A 545 13.00 13.78 2.86
N GLN A 546 12.33 14.79 3.42
CA GLN A 546 10.87 14.79 3.58
C GLN A 546 10.15 14.76 2.23
N LEU A 547 10.60 15.59 1.27
CA LEU A 547 10.08 15.61 -0.10
C LEU A 547 10.34 14.28 -0.83
N ALA A 548 11.52 13.68 -0.62
CA ALA A 548 11.86 12.37 -1.18
C ALA A 548 10.99 11.24 -0.60
N ALA A 549 10.72 11.24 0.70
CA ALA A 549 9.82 10.29 1.35
C ALA A 549 8.36 10.46 0.87
N ASN A 550 7.91 11.70 0.66
CA ASN A 550 6.61 11.98 0.04
C ASN A 550 6.56 11.49 -1.40
N ALA A 551 7.60 11.75 -2.20
CA ALA A 551 7.70 11.27 -3.58
C ALA A 551 7.64 9.74 -3.64
N ARG A 552 8.32 9.06 -2.70
CA ARG A 552 8.35 7.60 -2.61
C ARG A 552 6.97 7.01 -2.39
N ARG A 553 6.19 7.55 -1.45
CA ARG A 553 4.79 7.14 -1.22
C ARG A 553 3.90 7.34 -2.45
N GLN A 554 4.21 8.33 -3.27
CA GLN A 554 3.44 8.63 -4.47
C GLN A 554 3.82 7.76 -5.67
N LEU A 555 4.94 7.02 -5.67
CA LEU A 555 5.35 6.22 -6.85
C LEU A 555 4.26 5.25 -7.32
N ASP A 556 3.53 4.61 -6.41
CA ASP A 556 2.45 3.67 -6.74
C ASP A 556 1.08 4.34 -6.89
N LEU A 557 0.89 5.52 -6.29
CA LEU A 557 -0.40 6.21 -6.18
C LEU A 557 -0.59 7.33 -7.21
N ASP A 558 0.47 8.09 -7.47
CA ASP A 558 0.54 9.18 -8.44
C ASP A 558 2.00 9.40 -8.90
N PRO A 559 2.46 8.67 -9.94
CA PRO A 559 3.81 8.80 -10.49
C PRO A 559 4.14 10.22 -10.98
N GLU A 560 3.14 11.03 -11.35
CA GLU A 560 3.37 12.40 -11.80
C GLU A 560 3.73 13.30 -10.62
N LEU A 561 2.95 13.22 -9.53
CA LEU A 561 3.27 13.92 -8.29
C LEU A 561 4.60 13.41 -7.70
N ALA A 562 4.87 12.10 -7.77
CA ALA A 562 6.13 11.52 -7.35
C ALA A 562 7.33 12.14 -8.10
N LEU A 563 7.23 12.28 -9.43
CA LEU A 563 8.29 12.91 -10.23
C LEU A 563 8.50 14.39 -9.87
N LEU A 564 7.42 15.14 -9.66
CA LEU A 564 7.50 16.55 -9.26
C LEU A 564 8.14 16.71 -7.88
N LEU A 565 7.70 15.93 -6.90
CA LEU A 565 8.23 15.93 -5.55
C LEU A 565 9.69 15.48 -5.52
N ALA A 566 10.05 14.47 -6.31
CA ALA A 566 11.42 13.97 -6.42
C ALA A 566 12.35 15.00 -7.08
N THR A 567 11.88 15.66 -8.14
CA THR A 567 12.60 16.76 -8.80
C THR A 567 12.85 17.88 -7.80
N ARG A 568 11.81 18.26 -7.03
CA ARG A 568 11.92 19.32 -6.04
C ARG A 568 12.84 18.93 -4.89
N ALA A 569 12.78 17.70 -4.40
CA ALA A 569 13.68 17.17 -3.38
C ALA A 569 15.14 17.34 -3.82
N TYR A 570 15.45 16.89 -5.03
CA TYR A 570 16.81 16.94 -5.58
C TYR A 570 17.31 18.37 -5.80
N GLU A 571 16.44 19.30 -6.21
CA GLU A 571 16.79 20.71 -6.39
C GLU A 571 17.00 21.48 -5.08
N VAL A 572 16.31 21.09 -4.00
CA VAL A 572 16.51 21.70 -2.67
C VAL A 572 17.89 21.33 -2.14
N GLU A 573 18.17 20.03 -2.11
CA GLU A 573 19.48 19.50 -1.78
C GLU A 573 19.58 18.09 -2.41
N PRO A 574 20.65 17.75 -3.16
CA PRO A 574 20.81 16.45 -3.79
C PRO A 574 21.19 15.36 -2.76
N THR A 575 20.25 15.04 -1.86
CA THR A 575 20.42 13.94 -0.91
C THR A 575 20.33 12.60 -1.63
N ARG A 576 20.80 11.55 -0.96
CA ARG A 576 20.79 10.20 -1.52
C ARG A 576 19.37 9.68 -1.73
N GLU A 577 18.47 10.00 -0.82
CA GLU A 577 17.06 9.64 -0.88
C GLU A 577 16.38 10.36 -2.06
N ALA A 578 16.69 11.65 -2.27
CA ALA A 578 16.20 12.44 -3.38
C ALA A 578 16.69 11.93 -4.74
N ASP A 579 17.98 11.57 -4.83
CA ASP A 579 18.57 10.98 -6.04
C ASP A 579 17.92 9.63 -6.39
N LEU A 580 17.75 8.74 -5.42
CA LEU A 580 17.14 7.42 -5.62
C LEU A 580 15.69 7.51 -6.05
N VAL A 581 14.89 8.36 -5.39
CA VAL A 581 13.47 8.50 -5.73
C VAL A 581 13.28 9.26 -7.04
N LEU A 582 14.15 10.21 -7.40
CA LEU A 582 14.14 10.87 -8.70
C LEU A 582 14.40 9.88 -9.83
N ARG A 583 15.41 9.02 -9.68
CA ARG A 583 15.71 7.96 -10.64
C ARG A 583 14.54 6.99 -10.81
N GLN A 584 13.95 6.53 -9.71
CA GLN A 584 12.78 5.65 -9.74
C GLN A 584 11.58 6.36 -10.39
N ALA A 585 11.30 7.60 -10.01
CA ALA A 585 10.19 8.38 -10.56
C ALA A 585 10.37 8.65 -12.06
N VAL A 586 11.58 8.98 -12.53
CA VAL A 586 11.86 9.15 -13.98
C VAL A 586 11.62 7.85 -14.74
N ARG A 587 12.00 6.70 -14.17
CA ARG A 587 11.79 5.39 -14.77
C ARG A 587 10.30 5.02 -14.86
N ASP A 588 9.54 5.30 -13.82
CA ASP A 588 8.11 4.96 -13.73
C ASP A 588 7.20 6.00 -14.42
N ALA A 589 7.64 7.25 -14.54
CA ALA A 589 6.90 8.35 -15.16
C ALA A 589 6.95 8.30 -16.69
N ARG A 590 6.22 7.35 -17.28
CA ARG A 590 5.87 7.33 -18.72
C ARG A 590 4.54 8.00 -19.04
N LEU A 591 3.77 8.33 -18.00
CA LEU A 591 2.51 9.06 -18.10
C LEU A 591 2.82 10.50 -18.51
N ARG A 592 2.45 10.89 -19.73
CA ARG A 592 2.57 12.28 -20.19
C ARG A 592 1.50 13.16 -19.61
N ARG A 593 0.28 12.62 -19.51
CA ARG A 593 -0.91 13.39 -19.16
C ARG A 593 -2.05 12.50 -18.68
N ALA A 594 -2.77 12.96 -17.67
CA ALA A 594 -4.08 12.44 -17.29
C ALA A 594 -5.16 13.45 -17.67
N VAL A 595 -6.25 12.97 -18.30
CA VAL A 595 -7.39 13.77 -18.72
C VAL A 595 -8.64 13.26 -18.00
N PRO A 596 -9.20 14.02 -17.05
CA PRO A 596 -10.45 13.66 -16.42
C PRO A 596 -11.59 13.60 -17.44
N LEU A 597 -12.33 12.49 -17.46
CA LEU A 597 -13.51 12.33 -18.30
C LEU A 597 -14.72 12.84 -17.53
N ALA A 598 -15.20 14.03 -17.87
CA ALA A 598 -16.20 14.78 -17.11
C ALA A 598 -17.44 13.93 -16.73
N GLY A 599 -17.51 13.50 -15.47
CA GLY A 599 -18.63 12.76 -14.89
C GLY A 599 -18.80 11.31 -15.38
N MET A 600 -17.86 10.77 -16.17
CA MET A 600 -17.93 9.40 -16.65
C MET A 600 -17.31 8.40 -15.66
N ARG A 601 -17.94 7.24 -15.51
CA ARG A 601 -17.36 6.09 -14.79
C ARG A 601 -17.46 4.83 -15.67
N PRO A 602 -16.47 4.62 -16.55
CA PRO A 602 -16.40 3.46 -17.42
C PRO A 602 -16.45 2.13 -16.65
N SER A 603 -17.18 1.15 -17.18
CA SER A 603 -17.29 -0.21 -16.62
C SER A 603 -16.16 -1.11 -17.11
N VAL A 604 -15.87 -2.17 -16.36
CA VAL A 604 -14.86 -3.20 -16.69
C VAL A 604 -15.20 -3.96 -17.99
N ASP A 605 -16.46 -3.96 -18.42
CA ASP A 605 -16.95 -4.68 -19.61
C ASP A 605 -16.61 -4.03 -20.97
N GLY A 606 -15.58 -3.20 -21.04
CA GLY A 606 -15.12 -2.53 -22.26
C GLY A 606 -15.88 -1.24 -22.54
N ALA A 607 -15.12 -0.14 -22.67
CA ALA A 607 -15.68 1.21 -22.71
C ALA A 607 -15.02 2.14 -23.73
N MET A 608 -14.13 1.62 -24.59
CA MET A 608 -13.42 2.43 -25.59
C MET A 608 -13.25 1.72 -26.93
N VAL A 609 -13.35 2.47 -28.02
CA VAL A 609 -13.02 2.03 -29.39
C VAL A 609 -12.27 3.13 -30.13
N SER A 610 -11.31 2.76 -30.98
CA SER A 610 -10.56 3.71 -31.81
C SER A 610 -11.08 3.70 -33.24
N SER A 611 -11.07 4.86 -33.89
CA SER A 611 -11.35 4.95 -35.33
C SER A 611 -10.31 4.18 -36.16
N PRO A 612 -10.63 3.79 -37.40
CA PRO A 612 -9.72 3.02 -38.25
C PRO A 612 -8.42 3.78 -38.58
N ASP A 613 -8.50 5.09 -38.79
CA ASP A 613 -7.35 5.99 -38.97
C ASP A 613 -6.60 6.31 -37.66
N ARG A 614 -7.05 5.76 -36.53
CA ARG A 614 -6.55 6.00 -35.18
C ARG A 614 -6.57 7.47 -34.74
N SER A 615 -7.23 8.36 -35.48
CA SER A 615 -7.25 9.79 -35.17
C SER A 615 -8.28 10.15 -34.09
N ARG A 616 -9.24 9.26 -33.83
CA ARG A 616 -10.32 9.45 -32.87
C ARG A 616 -10.48 8.23 -31.97
N ILE A 617 -11.02 8.48 -30.79
CA ILE A 617 -11.44 7.45 -29.84
C ILE A 617 -12.83 7.81 -29.32
N ALA A 618 -13.70 6.81 -29.20
CA ALA A 618 -14.99 6.94 -28.56
C ALA A 618 -14.92 6.21 -27.21
N ILE A 619 -15.33 6.90 -26.16
CA ILE A 619 -15.33 6.41 -24.77
C ILE A 619 -16.76 6.52 -24.25
N TRP A 620 -17.26 5.48 -23.60
CA TRP A 620 -18.64 5.45 -23.12
C TRP A 620 -18.80 4.83 -21.73
N ASP A 621 -19.88 5.19 -21.06
CA ASP A 621 -20.35 4.53 -19.84
C ASP A 621 -21.88 4.32 -19.87
N GLN A 622 -22.49 4.03 -18.72
CA GLN A 622 -23.94 3.86 -18.57
C GLN A 622 -24.75 5.16 -18.79
N LYS A 623 -24.10 6.33 -18.75
CA LYS A 623 -24.73 7.67 -18.69
C LYS A 623 -24.39 8.56 -19.89
N GLY A 624 -23.32 8.30 -20.62
CA GLY A 624 -22.86 9.19 -21.69
C GLY A 624 -21.67 8.68 -22.51
N LEU A 625 -21.53 9.27 -23.70
CA LEU A 625 -20.51 8.94 -24.72
C LEU A 625 -19.74 10.22 -25.00
N GLN A 626 -18.42 10.12 -24.99
CA GLN A 626 -17.53 11.19 -25.46
C GLN A 626 -16.64 10.67 -26.57
N VAL A 627 -16.45 11.50 -27.59
CA VAL A 627 -15.49 11.26 -28.65
C VAL A 627 -14.32 12.22 -28.42
N MET A 628 -13.12 11.67 -28.36
CA MET A 628 -11.86 12.41 -28.28
C MET A 628 -11.10 12.27 -29.60
N SER A 629 -10.26 13.24 -29.93
CA SER A 629 -9.42 13.25 -31.12
C SER A 629 -7.97 13.46 -30.74
N TRP A 630 -7.07 12.75 -31.40
CA TRP A 630 -5.63 12.96 -31.28
C TRP A 630 -5.21 14.26 -31.97
N ARG A 631 -4.42 15.07 -31.28
CA ARG A 631 -3.68 16.20 -31.84
C ARG A 631 -2.21 16.04 -31.46
N GLY A 632 -1.42 15.48 -32.36
CA GLY A 632 -0.08 15.02 -32.03
C GLY A 632 -0.16 13.93 -30.96
N ALA A 633 0.51 14.15 -29.82
CA ALA A 633 0.50 13.23 -28.68
C ALA A 633 -0.60 13.53 -27.64
N ASP A 634 -1.41 14.57 -27.83
CA ASP A 634 -2.49 14.93 -26.90
C ASP A 634 -3.85 14.40 -27.36
N LEU A 635 -4.72 14.09 -26.39
CA LEU A 635 -6.15 13.87 -26.63
C LEU A 635 -6.93 15.13 -26.29
N VAL A 636 -7.71 15.60 -27.25
CA VAL A 636 -8.63 16.72 -27.07
C VAL A 636 -10.07 16.27 -27.35
N PRO A 637 -11.09 16.91 -26.74
CA PRO A 637 -12.48 16.66 -27.09
C PRO A 637 -12.69 16.81 -28.61
N GLY A 638 -13.18 15.73 -29.24
CA GLY A 638 -13.43 15.67 -30.67
C GLY A 638 -14.80 16.23 -31.02
N GLY A 639 -14.85 17.14 -32.00
CA GLY A 639 -16.11 17.61 -32.57
C GLY A 639 -16.72 16.60 -33.55
N GLY A 640 -18.06 16.55 -33.65
CA GLY A 640 -18.78 15.86 -34.73
C GLY A 640 -19.91 14.95 -34.24
N PHE A 641 -19.74 14.31 -33.10
CA PHE A 641 -20.78 13.49 -32.47
C PHE A 641 -21.35 14.20 -31.23
N PRO A 642 -22.63 14.05 -30.90
CA PRO A 642 -23.21 14.71 -29.73
C PRO A 642 -22.52 14.24 -28.44
N ALA A 643 -21.94 15.17 -27.68
CA ALA A 643 -21.56 14.97 -26.28
C ALA A 643 -22.83 14.99 -25.44
N ALA A 644 -23.66 13.96 -25.57
CA ALA A 644 -24.99 13.96 -25.01
C ALA A 644 -25.09 12.92 -23.89
N ARG A 645 -25.65 13.35 -22.75
CA ARG A 645 -26.27 12.53 -21.70
C ARG A 645 -27.44 11.74 -22.31
N LEU A 646 -27.13 10.81 -23.20
CA LEU A 646 -28.12 10.00 -23.89
C LEU A 646 -28.50 8.86 -22.94
N ALA A 647 -29.77 8.81 -22.54
CA ALA A 647 -30.31 7.70 -21.79
C ALA A 647 -30.17 6.40 -22.61
N GLY A 648 -29.29 5.50 -22.16
CA GLY A 648 -29.10 4.18 -22.76
C GLY A 648 -27.85 3.49 -22.21
N ALA A 649 -28.03 2.32 -21.61
CA ALA A 649 -26.91 1.46 -21.22
C ALA A 649 -26.28 0.87 -22.49
N TRP A 650 -25.17 1.43 -22.95
CA TRP A 650 -24.43 0.90 -24.09
C TRP A 650 -23.44 -0.17 -23.65
N SER A 651 -23.29 -1.18 -24.50
CA SER A 651 -22.42 -2.33 -24.27
C SER A 651 -21.33 -2.49 -25.34
N SER A 652 -21.41 -1.77 -26.46
CA SER A 652 -20.38 -1.81 -27.52
C SER A 652 -20.47 -0.59 -28.45
N ALA A 653 -19.38 -0.28 -29.15
CA ALA A 653 -19.35 0.73 -30.20
C ALA A 653 -18.33 0.39 -31.29
N ALA A 654 -18.54 0.89 -32.51
CA ALA A 654 -17.62 0.73 -33.64
C ALA A 654 -17.67 1.94 -34.59
N PHE A 655 -16.52 2.40 -35.09
CA PHE A 655 -16.45 3.44 -36.12
C PHE A 655 -16.50 2.81 -37.52
N SER A 656 -17.11 3.52 -38.47
CA SER A 656 -16.98 3.17 -39.89
C SER A 656 -15.55 3.42 -40.41
N PRO A 657 -15.13 2.75 -41.49
CA PRO A 657 -13.83 2.92 -42.14
C PRO A 657 -13.44 4.37 -42.44
N ASP A 658 -14.42 5.18 -42.87
CA ASP A 658 -14.26 6.61 -43.18
C ASP A 658 -14.31 7.53 -41.96
N GLY A 659 -14.49 6.98 -40.74
CA GLY A 659 -14.61 7.74 -39.49
C GLY A 659 -15.85 8.63 -39.41
N ARG A 660 -16.77 8.54 -40.39
CA ARG A 660 -17.98 9.38 -40.48
C ARG A 660 -19.08 8.88 -39.58
N TRP A 661 -19.25 7.57 -39.47
CA TRP A 661 -20.31 6.93 -38.72
C TRP A 661 -19.78 6.28 -37.45
N LEU A 662 -20.59 6.33 -36.40
CA LEU A 662 -20.36 5.58 -35.16
C LEU A 662 -21.59 4.71 -34.91
N ALA A 663 -21.39 3.39 -34.80
CA ALA A 663 -22.42 2.47 -34.33
C ALA A 663 -22.28 2.30 -32.81
N THR A 664 -23.40 2.33 -32.09
CA THR A 664 -23.46 2.05 -30.64
C THR A 664 -24.50 0.97 -30.38
N GLY A 665 -24.11 -0.10 -29.70
CA GLY A 665 -24.99 -1.20 -29.27
C GLY A 665 -25.48 -1.00 -27.84
N GLU A 666 -26.78 -1.16 -27.62
CA GLU A 666 -27.43 -1.09 -26.31
C GLU A 666 -27.58 -2.49 -25.67
N VAL A 667 -27.61 -2.55 -24.35
CA VAL A 667 -27.86 -3.77 -23.56
C VAL A 667 -29.22 -4.41 -23.89
N ASN A 668 -30.18 -3.64 -24.40
CA ASN A 668 -31.50 -4.12 -24.84
C ASN A 668 -31.50 -4.72 -26.27
N GLY A 669 -30.34 -4.78 -26.94
CA GLY A 669 -30.21 -5.32 -28.30
C GLY A 669 -30.38 -4.30 -29.44
N ARG A 670 -30.65 -3.02 -29.15
CA ARG A 670 -30.75 -1.98 -30.19
C ARG A 670 -29.38 -1.51 -30.64
N VAL A 671 -29.25 -1.22 -31.94
CA VAL A 671 -28.06 -0.56 -32.49
C VAL A 671 -28.45 0.81 -33.04
N LYS A 672 -27.70 1.84 -32.69
CA LYS A 672 -27.87 3.20 -33.20
C LYS A 672 -26.67 3.58 -34.05
N LEU A 673 -26.94 4.14 -35.23
CA LEU A 673 -25.94 4.71 -36.12
C LEU A 673 -25.98 6.22 -36.06
N TRP A 674 -24.85 6.83 -35.72
CA TRP A 674 -24.67 8.28 -35.59
C TRP A 674 -23.87 8.80 -36.79
N ASP A 675 -24.34 9.88 -37.42
CA ASP A 675 -23.57 10.60 -38.46
C ASP A 675 -22.79 11.75 -37.80
N GLY A 676 -21.46 11.75 -37.94
CA GLY A 676 -20.58 12.78 -37.41
C GLY A 676 -20.77 14.17 -38.03
N ARG A 677 -21.60 14.32 -39.07
CA ARG A 677 -22.01 15.62 -39.63
C ARG A 677 -23.28 16.18 -39.00
N HIS A 678 -24.17 15.32 -38.52
CA HIS A 678 -25.49 15.71 -38.01
C HIS A 678 -25.62 15.31 -36.54
N ARG A 679 -25.42 16.29 -35.65
CA ARG A 679 -25.35 16.10 -34.19
C ARG A 679 -26.63 15.55 -33.53
N THR A 680 -27.77 15.45 -34.24
CA THR A 680 -29.08 15.24 -33.61
C THR A 680 -29.86 14.00 -34.06
N THR A 681 -29.46 13.29 -35.11
CA THR A 681 -30.26 12.19 -35.68
C THR A 681 -29.46 10.89 -35.81
N GLY A 682 -29.67 9.95 -34.88
CA GLY A 682 -29.18 8.59 -35.01
C GLY A 682 -30.21 7.68 -35.68
N ARG A 683 -29.82 6.94 -36.74
CA ARG A 683 -30.67 5.90 -37.35
C ARG A 683 -30.68 4.68 -36.43
N VAL A 684 -31.84 4.30 -35.91
CA VAL A 684 -31.98 3.08 -35.10
C VAL A 684 -32.11 1.88 -36.03
N LEU A 685 -31.14 0.96 -35.96
CA LEU A 685 -31.25 -0.38 -36.49
C LEU A 685 -31.82 -1.27 -35.38
N ARG A 686 -33.11 -1.62 -35.49
CA ARG A 686 -33.71 -2.62 -34.59
C ARG A 686 -33.36 -4.01 -35.09
N GLY A 687 -32.61 -4.77 -34.28
CA GLY A 687 -32.56 -6.23 -34.40
C GLY A 687 -33.82 -6.86 -33.81
N GLU A 688 -34.29 -7.97 -34.35
CA GLU A 688 -35.37 -8.76 -33.75
C GLU A 688 -34.85 -9.50 -32.51
N GLY A 689 -35.19 -9.05 -31.30
CA GLY A 689 -35.02 -9.79 -30.03
C GLY A 689 -34.06 -9.17 -29.01
N GLY A 690 -34.51 -9.07 -27.75
CA GLY A 690 -33.96 -8.22 -26.69
C GLY A 690 -32.72 -8.72 -25.94
N LEU A 691 -31.78 -9.41 -26.60
CA LEU A 691 -30.48 -9.76 -25.99
C LEU A 691 -29.43 -8.70 -26.39
N GLY A 692 -28.63 -8.23 -25.43
CA GLY A 692 -27.67 -7.13 -25.61
C GLY A 692 -26.52 -7.40 -26.58
N VAL A 693 -26.09 -6.34 -27.28
CA VAL A 693 -25.02 -6.39 -28.29
C VAL A 693 -23.66 -6.16 -27.63
N ARG A 694 -22.84 -7.21 -27.47
CA ARG A 694 -21.55 -7.16 -26.76
C ARG A 694 -20.34 -6.84 -27.66
N GLY A 695 -20.42 -7.17 -28.94
CA GLY A 695 -19.41 -6.84 -29.93
C GLY A 695 -20.06 -6.24 -31.18
N LEU A 696 -19.40 -5.25 -31.79
CA LEU A 696 -19.79 -4.60 -33.03
C LEU A 696 -18.53 -4.34 -33.87
N ASP A 697 -18.64 -4.52 -35.19
CA ASP A 697 -17.56 -4.13 -36.11
C ASP A 697 -18.09 -3.81 -37.52
N PHE A 698 -17.49 -2.81 -38.18
CA PHE A 698 -17.80 -2.48 -39.57
C PHE A 698 -16.90 -3.25 -40.52
N SER A 699 -17.48 -3.67 -41.64
CA SER A 699 -16.67 -4.16 -42.76
C SER A 699 -15.79 -3.05 -43.32
N PRO A 700 -14.60 -3.36 -43.89
CA PRO A 700 -13.64 -2.38 -44.41
C PRO A 700 -14.19 -1.46 -45.51
N ASP A 701 -15.22 -1.89 -46.25
CA ASP A 701 -15.89 -1.07 -47.27
C ASP A 701 -17.01 -0.17 -46.70
N GLY A 702 -17.31 -0.30 -45.39
CA GLY A 702 -18.35 0.45 -44.70
C GLY A 702 -19.78 0.04 -45.06
N ARG A 703 -19.97 -1.00 -45.89
CA ARG A 703 -21.29 -1.40 -46.41
C ARG A 703 -22.00 -2.40 -45.49
N ARG A 704 -21.25 -3.17 -44.70
CA ARG A 704 -21.79 -4.14 -43.74
C ARG A 704 -21.40 -3.81 -42.29
N LEU A 705 -22.30 -4.13 -41.36
CA LEU A 705 -22.10 -4.04 -39.92
C LEU A 705 -22.37 -5.40 -39.28
N ALA A 706 -21.42 -5.93 -38.52
CA ALA A 706 -21.58 -7.16 -37.77
C ALA A 706 -21.80 -6.86 -36.29
N GLY A 707 -22.60 -7.69 -35.62
CA GLY A 707 -22.75 -7.63 -34.17
C GLY A 707 -23.02 -9.00 -33.55
N THR A 708 -22.75 -9.10 -32.25
CA THR A 708 -22.98 -10.34 -31.49
C THR A 708 -24.34 -10.33 -30.80
N ARG A 709 -24.93 -11.51 -30.63
CA ARG A 709 -26.16 -11.73 -29.87
C ARG A 709 -26.15 -13.11 -29.25
N GLY A 710 -26.03 -13.20 -27.93
CA GLY A 710 -25.97 -14.50 -27.25
C GLY A 710 -24.82 -15.34 -27.81
N ASN A 711 -25.15 -16.44 -28.49
CA ASN A 711 -24.21 -17.36 -29.15
C ASN A 711 -24.18 -17.22 -30.69
N GLU A 712 -24.77 -16.16 -31.23
CA GLU A 712 -24.93 -15.89 -32.65
C GLU A 712 -24.24 -14.58 -33.06
N VAL A 713 -23.92 -14.48 -34.36
CA VAL A 713 -23.46 -13.25 -35.00
C VAL A 713 -24.46 -12.89 -36.10
N TRP A 714 -24.81 -11.60 -36.18
CA TRP A 714 -25.63 -11.05 -37.25
C TRP A 714 -24.81 -10.09 -38.11
N ILE A 715 -25.12 -10.03 -39.40
CA ILE A 715 -24.51 -9.11 -40.37
C ILE A 715 -25.63 -8.34 -41.07
N PHE A 716 -25.55 -7.02 -41.01
CA PHE A 716 -26.51 -6.10 -41.60
C PHE A 716 -25.89 -5.39 -42.81
N ASP A 717 -26.58 -5.38 -43.95
CA ASP A 717 -26.23 -4.58 -45.12
C ASP A 717 -26.81 -3.17 -44.98
N LEU A 718 -25.95 -2.16 -44.98
CA LEU A 718 -26.31 -0.76 -44.77
C LEU A 718 -26.77 -0.06 -46.06
N VAL A 719 -26.46 -0.64 -47.22
CA VAL A 719 -26.78 -0.09 -48.54
C VAL A 719 -28.07 -0.69 -49.09
N GLY A 720 -28.30 -1.99 -48.88
CA GLY A 720 -29.52 -2.71 -49.27
C GLY A 720 -30.48 -2.93 -48.10
N ARG A 721 -31.79 -2.70 -48.27
CA ARG A 721 -32.81 -3.11 -47.27
C ARG A 721 -33.05 -4.63 -47.30
N ARG A 722 -32.04 -5.41 -46.90
CA ARG A 722 -32.16 -6.87 -46.69
C ARG A 722 -32.26 -7.20 -45.21
N LYS A 723 -32.96 -8.29 -44.88
CA LYS A 723 -32.95 -8.85 -43.52
C LYS A 723 -31.50 -9.20 -43.14
N PRO A 724 -31.08 -9.03 -41.86
CA PRO A 724 -29.74 -9.39 -41.44
C PRO A 724 -29.50 -10.89 -41.62
N VAL A 725 -28.29 -11.25 -42.05
CA VAL A 725 -27.83 -12.64 -42.07
C VAL A 725 -27.43 -13.00 -40.65
N VAL A 726 -28.07 -14.02 -40.06
CA VAL A 726 -27.78 -14.48 -38.69
C VAL A 726 -27.25 -15.90 -38.75
N PHE A 727 -26.16 -16.17 -38.05
CA PHE A 727 -25.59 -17.51 -37.96
C PHE A 727 -25.07 -17.78 -36.55
N ARG A 728 -25.16 -19.05 -36.16
CA ARG A 728 -24.75 -19.52 -34.85
C ARG A 728 -23.26 -19.82 -34.85
N VAL A 729 -22.52 -19.18 -33.94
CA VAL A 729 -21.08 -19.39 -33.79
C VAL A 729 -20.80 -20.59 -32.90
N HIS A 730 -21.56 -20.78 -31.82
CA HIS A 730 -21.40 -21.90 -30.89
C HIS A 730 -22.75 -22.36 -30.28
N ASP A 731 -22.86 -23.62 -29.87
CA ASP A 731 -24.11 -24.16 -29.28
C ASP A 731 -24.34 -23.83 -27.80
N ARG A 732 -23.28 -23.53 -27.04
CA ARG A 732 -23.30 -23.45 -25.57
C ARG A 732 -22.71 -22.16 -25.00
N PHE A 733 -21.80 -21.52 -25.73
CA PHE A 733 -21.06 -20.37 -25.23
C PHE A 733 -21.51 -19.08 -25.91
N ALA A 734 -21.54 -18.00 -25.13
CA ALA A 734 -21.85 -16.69 -25.65
C ALA A 734 -20.64 -16.10 -26.41
N VAL A 735 -20.93 -15.40 -27.50
CA VAL A 735 -19.95 -14.65 -28.28
C VAL A 735 -19.92 -13.21 -27.76
N SER A 736 -18.75 -12.76 -27.31
CA SER A 736 -18.56 -11.40 -26.78
C SER A 736 -17.85 -10.49 -27.78
N ALA A 737 -17.04 -11.03 -28.69
CA ALA A 737 -16.24 -10.25 -29.65
C ALA A 737 -16.45 -10.71 -31.09
N VAL A 738 -16.41 -9.75 -32.02
CA VAL A 738 -16.50 -9.96 -33.47
C VAL A 738 -15.56 -8.98 -34.18
N ALA A 739 -14.87 -9.42 -35.22
CA ALA A 739 -14.01 -8.57 -36.04
C ALA A 739 -14.02 -9.01 -37.51
N PHE A 740 -14.17 -8.08 -38.45
CA PHE A 740 -13.96 -8.34 -39.87
C PHE A 740 -12.48 -8.46 -40.20
N SER A 741 -12.15 -9.34 -41.15
CA SER A 741 -10.84 -9.32 -41.79
C SER A 741 -10.68 -8.05 -42.65
N PRO A 742 -9.45 -7.56 -42.86
CA PRO A 742 -9.20 -6.35 -43.66
C PRO A 742 -9.65 -6.43 -45.13
N ASP A 743 -9.82 -7.64 -45.67
CA ASP A 743 -10.41 -7.87 -47.00
C ASP A 743 -11.95 -7.92 -46.99
N GLY A 744 -12.58 -7.89 -45.81
CA GLY A 744 -14.02 -8.00 -45.60
C GLY A 744 -14.62 -9.38 -45.96
N ALA A 745 -13.82 -10.35 -46.38
CA ALA A 745 -14.30 -11.67 -46.79
C ALA A 745 -14.62 -12.57 -45.60
N ARG A 746 -14.04 -12.29 -44.41
CA ARG A 746 -14.11 -13.16 -43.24
C ARG A 746 -14.46 -12.40 -41.97
N ILE A 747 -14.94 -13.15 -40.98
CA ILE A 747 -15.19 -12.67 -39.62
C ILE A 747 -14.53 -13.60 -38.62
N ALA A 748 -13.80 -13.03 -37.66
CA ALA A 748 -13.39 -13.72 -36.45
C ALA A 748 -14.42 -13.46 -35.33
N ALA A 749 -14.85 -14.52 -34.66
CA ALA A 749 -15.79 -14.45 -33.55
C ALA A 749 -15.30 -15.32 -32.38
N GLY A 750 -15.40 -14.80 -31.16
CA GLY A 750 -14.96 -15.49 -29.94
C GLY A 750 -15.65 -14.93 -28.70
N GLY A 751 -15.56 -15.65 -27.57
CA GLY A 751 -16.17 -15.18 -26.33
C GLY A 751 -16.04 -16.15 -25.16
N ILE A 752 -16.74 -15.85 -24.06
CA ILE A 752 -16.54 -16.50 -22.74
C ILE A 752 -16.67 -18.02 -22.85
N GLY A 753 -15.55 -18.73 -22.73
CA GLY A 753 -15.47 -20.19 -22.84
C GLY A 753 -15.53 -20.74 -24.27
N SER A 754 -15.69 -19.88 -25.29
CA SER A 754 -15.69 -20.25 -26.71
C SER A 754 -14.30 -20.05 -27.33
N PRO A 755 -13.74 -21.05 -28.03
CA PRO A 755 -12.58 -20.81 -28.90
C PRO A 755 -12.93 -19.79 -30.00
N VAL A 756 -11.90 -19.14 -30.53
CA VAL A 756 -12.03 -18.23 -31.67
C VAL A 756 -12.31 -19.03 -32.94
N ARG A 757 -13.36 -18.64 -33.66
CA ARG A 757 -13.75 -19.23 -34.95
C ARG A 757 -13.69 -18.21 -36.05
N ILE A 758 -13.26 -18.65 -37.23
CA ILE A 758 -13.23 -17.84 -38.44
C ILE A 758 -14.30 -18.30 -39.40
N TRP A 759 -15.08 -17.35 -39.89
CA TRP A 759 -16.18 -17.57 -40.83
C TRP A 759 -15.89 -16.86 -42.15
N ASP A 760 -16.15 -17.54 -43.27
CA ASP A 760 -16.28 -16.91 -44.58
C ASP A 760 -17.70 -16.33 -44.71
N VAL A 761 -17.79 -15.07 -45.11
CA VAL A 761 -19.04 -14.31 -45.22
C VAL A 761 -19.24 -13.72 -46.62
N THR A 762 -18.57 -14.27 -47.63
CA THR A 762 -18.70 -13.84 -49.04
C THR A 762 -19.93 -14.43 -49.75
N GLY A 763 -20.39 -15.61 -49.34
CA GLY A 763 -21.56 -16.28 -49.91
C GLY A 763 -22.87 -16.02 -49.14
N ASP A 764 -24.00 -16.47 -49.71
CA ASP A 764 -25.34 -16.34 -49.10
C ASP A 764 -25.49 -17.04 -47.74
N ARG A 765 -24.59 -17.98 -47.42
CA ARG A 765 -24.55 -18.67 -46.13
C ARG A 765 -23.13 -18.62 -45.56
N PRO A 766 -22.94 -18.02 -44.38
CA PRO A 766 -21.66 -18.04 -43.69
C PRO A 766 -21.18 -19.46 -43.43
N ARG A 767 -19.89 -19.72 -43.63
CA ARG A 767 -19.29 -21.05 -43.41
C ARG A 767 -18.08 -20.95 -42.51
N VAL A 768 -17.94 -21.88 -41.56
CA VAL A 768 -16.74 -21.98 -40.73
C VAL A 768 -15.56 -22.37 -41.63
N VAL A 769 -14.51 -21.56 -41.60
CA VAL A 769 -13.23 -21.84 -42.27
C VAL A 769 -12.24 -22.45 -41.28
N ARG A 770 -12.26 -22.01 -40.01
CA ARG A 770 -11.33 -22.45 -38.95
C ARG A 770 -11.93 -22.44 -37.55
N ASP A 771 -11.41 -23.32 -36.70
CA ASP A 771 -11.69 -23.40 -35.26
C ASP A 771 -10.37 -23.52 -34.47
N ALA A 772 -10.13 -22.63 -33.52
CA ALA A 772 -8.98 -22.71 -32.62
C ALA A 772 -9.18 -23.87 -31.63
N ALA A 773 -8.16 -24.70 -31.42
CA ALA A 773 -8.36 -25.93 -30.67
C ALA A 773 -8.54 -25.72 -29.15
N ARG A 774 -9.35 -26.59 -28.54
CA ARG A 774 -9.61 -26.63 -27.08
C ARG A 774 -8.31 -26.81 -26.28
N GLY A 775 -8.10 -25.97 -25.27
CA GLY A 775 -7.37 -26.37 -24.06
C GLY A 775 -8.38 -26.90 -23.03
N GLY A 776 -8.02 -27.86 -22.16
CA GLY A 776 -8.85 -28.29 -21.02
C GLY A 776 -8.78 -27.28 -19.86
N GLY A 777 -9.87 -27.08 -19.10
CA GLY A 777 -9.90 -26.23 -17.90
C GLY A 777 -11.15 -25.35 -17.75
N ASP A 778 -11.67 -25.28 -16.53
CA ASP A 778 -13.00 -24.80 -16.09
C ASP A 778 -13.09 -23.29 -15.77
N GLN A 779 -12.14 -22.47 -16.23
CA GLN A 779 -12.12 -21.03 -15.96
C GLN A 779 -12.77 -20.21 -17.09
N ARG A 780 -13.67 -19.30 -16.67
CA ARG A 780 -14.46 -18.40 -17.51
C ARG A 780 -13.76 -17.05 -17.59
N ASP A 781 -13.25 -16.67 -18.76
CA ASP A 781 -13.12 -15.28 -19.24
C ASP A 781 -12.41 -15.22 -20.61
N ALA A 782 -13.09 -14.68 -21.62
CA ALA A 782 -12.52 -14.31 -22.92
C ALA A 782 -13.21 -13.03 -23.42
N GLY A 783 -12.41 -11.99 -23.73
CA GLY A 783 -12.90 -10.60 -23.82
C GLY A 783 -12.75 -9.88 -25.17
N ALA A 784 -11.74 -10.19 -25.99
CA ALA A 784 -11.46 -9.40 -27.20
C ALA A 784 -10.81 -10.21 -28.35
N VAL A 785 -11.09 -9.81 -29.59
CA VAL A 785 -10.53 -10.34 -30.84
C VAL A 785 -10.23 -9.18 -31.79
N ALA A 786 -9.07 -9.16 -32.43
CA ALA A 786 -8.73 -8.14 -33.45
C ALA A 786 -7.79 -8.67 -34.53
N PHE A 787 -8.06 -8.26 -35.78
CA PHE A 787 -7.10 -8.41 -36.87
C PHE A 787 -6.10 -7.24 -36.89
N SER A 788 -4.87 -7.52 -37.30
CA SER A 788 -3.94 -6.45 -37.69
C SER A 788 -4.47 -5.72 -38.93
N PRO A 789 -4.24 -4.40 -39.09
CA PRO A 789 -4.71 -3.64 -40.24
C PRO A 789 -4.30 -4.22 -41.60
N GLY A 790 -3.10 -4.78 -41.71
CA GLY A 790 -2.61 -5.44 -42.93
C GLY A 790 -3.11 -6.88 -43.16
N GLY A 791 -3.94 -7.41 -42.27
CA GLY A 791 -4.52 -8.75 -42.38
C GLY A 791 -3.51 -9.88 -42.21
N THR A 792 -2.32 -9.58 -41.69
CA THR A 792 -1.24 -10.55 -41.50
C THR A 792 -1.35 -11.29 -40.16
N MET A 793 -2.08 -10.76 -39.19
CA MET A 793 -2.23 -11.38 -37.88
C MET A 793 -3.65 -11.28 -37.34
N LEU A 794 -3.98 -12.25 -36.50
CA LEU A 794 -5.14 -12.23 -35.61
C LEU A 794 -4.64 -12.35 -34.17
N ALA A 795 -5.17 -11.52 -33.29
CA ALA A 795 -4.97 -11.64 -31.86
C ALA A 795 -6.31 -11.85 -31.14
N ALA A 796 -6.30 -12.67 -30.09
CA ALA A 796 -7.46 -12.87 -29.24
C ALA A 796 -7.06 -13.15 -27.80
N VAL A 797 -7.93 -12.74 -26.88
CA VAL A 797 -7.79 -13.03 -25.45
C VAL A 797 -8.54 -14.33 -25.13
N ASP A 798 -7.82 -15.35 -24.69
CA ASP A 798 -8.36 -16.66 -24.29
C ASP A 798 -7.79 -17.06 -22.93
N ARG A 799 -8.66 -17.30 -21.93
CA ARG A 799 -8.31 -17.63 -20.54
C ARG A 799 -7.36 -16.61 -19.91
N GLY A 800 -7.66 -15.33 -20.08
CA GLY A 800 -6.84 -14.24 -19.56
C GLY A 800 -5.46 -14.10 -20.23
N ARG A 801 -5.19 -14.82 -21.33
CA ARG A 801 -3.94 -14.75 -22.09
C ARG A 801 -4.19 -14.25 -23.50
N ALA A 802 -3.34 -13.34 -23.99
CA ALA A 802 -3.40 -12.92 -25.38
C ALA A 802 -2.66 -13.93 -26.27
N LYS A 803 -3.37 -14.49 -27.25
CA LYS A 803 -2.86 -15.44 -28.24
C LYS A 803 -2.81 -14.76 -29.60
N VAL A 804 -1.76 -15.04 -30.36
CA VAL A 804 -1.54 -14.43 -31.68
C VAL A 804 -1.33 -15.54 -32.72
N TRP A 805 -2.01 -15.39 -33.85
CA TRP A 805 -1.92 -16.26 -35.02
C TRP A 805 -1.50 -15.46 -36.24
N ASN A 806 -0.66 -16.06 -37.08
CA ASN A 806 -0.34 -15.52 -38.39
C ASN A 806 -1.45 -15.89 -39.39
N VAL A 807 -1.74 -14.97 -40.31
CA VAL A 807 -2.86 -15.07 -41.25
C VAL A 807 -2.47 -15.46 -42.68
N PRO A 808 -1.31 -15.08 -43.24
CA PRO A 808 -0.84 -15.58 -44.52
C PRO A 808 -0.39 -17.04 -44.39
N GLY A 809 -0.93 -17.93 -45.24
CA GLY A 809 -0.49 -19.33 -45.34
C GLY A 809 -1.24 -20.33 -44.45
N TRP A 810 -2.51 -20.07 -44.11
CA TRP A 810 -3.34 -20.99 -43.31
C TRP A 810 -3.23 -22.45 -43.79
N PRO A 811 -2.65 -23.38 -43.00
CA PRO A 811 -2.45 -24.76 -43.44
C PRO A 811 -3.81 -25.39 -43.75
N GLU A 812 -4.08 -25.78 -44.99
CA GLU A 812 -5.41 -26.19 -45.49
C GLU A 812 -6.12 -27.26 -44.63
N ARG A 813 -5.37 -28.05 -43.85
CA ARG A 813 -5.88 -29.02 -42.86
C ARG A 813 -5.00 -29.03 -41.61
N GLY A 814 -5.62 -29.13 -40.42
CA GLY A 814 -4.90 -29.31 -39.15
C GLY A 814 -5.43 -28.45 -37.98
N ARG A 815 -4.96 -28.77 -36.78
CA ARG A 815 -5.22 -28.03 -35.53
C ARG A 815 -4.60 -26.63 -35.66
N TRP A 816 -5.41 -25.58 -35.49
CA TRP A 816 -4.93 -24.19 -35.59
C TRP A 816 -4.38 -23.74 -34.23
N GLU A 817 -3.08 -23.89 -34.05
CA GLU A 817 -2.39 -23.53 -32.81
C GLU A 817 -1.88 -22.09 -32.83
N PRO A 818 -1.90 -21.40 -31.68
CA PRO A 818 -1.36 -20.05 -31.57
C PRO A 818 0.15 -20.07 -31.82
N GLN A 819 0.60 -19.13 -32.63
CA GLN A 819 2.01 -18.98 -32.96
C GLN A 819 2.78 -18.27 -31.84
N ALA A 820 2.09 -17.43 -31.07
CA ALA A 820 2.59 -16.85 -29.83
C ALA A 820 1.48 -16.82 -28.77
N VAL A 821 1.87 -17.08 -27.52
CA VAL A 821 1.05 -16.85 -26.32
C VAL A 821 1.79 -15.81 -25.50
N LEU A 822 1.13 -14.70 -25.21
CA LEU A 822 1.74 -13.56 -24.52
C LEU A 822 1.49 -13.71 -23.02
N ASP A 823 2.41 -14.43 -22.37
CA ASP A 823 2.37 -14.74 -20.94
C ASP A 823 3.21 -13.72 -20.15
N GLY A 824 2.54 -12.96 -19.26
CA GLY A 824 3.18 -11.95 -18.42
C GLY A 824 2.27 -11.38 -17.33
N THR A 825 1.20 -12.10 -16.98
CA THR A 825 0.09 -11.64 -16.14
C THR A 825 0.21 -12.13 -14.70
N SER A 826 -0.05 -11.26 -13.73
CA SER A 826 -0.46 -11.65 -12.38
C SER A 826 -1.94 -12.11 -12.39
N GLU A 827 -2.43 -12.68 -11.28
CA GLU A 827 -3.70 -13.43 -11.11
C GLU A 827 -5.03 -12.78 -11.57
N GLY A 828 -5.04 -11.67 -12.32
CA GLY A 828 -6.25 -10.98 -12.78
C GLY A 828 -6.66 -11.16 -14.25
N GLY A 829 -5.77 -11.69 -15.11
CA GLY A 829 -6.05 -11.97 -16.53
C GLY A 829 -6.21 -10.74 -17.45
N VAL A 830 -5.73 -10.85 -18.70
CA VAL A 830 -5.98 -9.87 -19.76
C VAL A 830 -7.47 -9.80 -20.06
N LYS A 831 -8.03 -8.60 -20.17
CA LYS A 831 -9.45 -8.36 -20.52
C LYS A 831 -9.63 -7.83 -21.94
N GLY A 832 -8.65 -7.08 -22.45
CA GLY A 832 -8.71 -6.52 -23.80
C GLY A 832 -7.35 -6.34 -24.45
N LEU A 833 -7.39 -6.03 -25.75
CA LEU A 833 -6.21 -5.75 -26.57
C LEU A 833 -6.47 -4.61 -27.56
N ALA A 834 -5.40 -3.94 -28.00
CA ALA A 834 -5.42 -2.94 -29.05
C ALA A 834 -4.19 -3.12 -29.96
N VAL A 835 -4.31 -2.82 -31.26
CA VAL A 835 -3.20 -2.97 -32.23
C VAL A 835 -2.93 -1.63 -32.90
N SER A 836 -1.65 -1.26 -33.05
CA SER A 836 -1.19 -0.05 -33.72
C SER A 836 -1.54 -0.04 -35.21
N ALA A 837 -1.60 1.15 -35.83
CA ALA A 837 -1.97 1.31 -37.25
C ALA A 837 -1.01 0.57 -38.20
N ASP A 838 0.28 0.52 -37.86
CA ASP A 838 1.30 -0.21 -38.62
C ASP A 838 1.33 -1.73 -38.35
N GLY A 839 0.51 -2.22 -37.41
CA GLY A 839 0.51 -3.61 -36.98
C GLY A 839 1.77 -4.07 -36.24
N ARG A 840 2.71 -3.16 -35.95
CA ARG A 840 3.98 -3.48 -35.30
C ARG A 840 3.88 -3.51 -33.78
N ARG A 841 2.82 -2.99 -33.18
CA ARG A 841 2.64 -2.96 -31.72
C ARG A 841 1.25 -3.43 -31.32
N MET A 842 1.17 -4.07 -30.17
CA MET A 842 -0.08 -4.49 -29.55
C MET A 842 -0.06 -4.15 -28.07
N ALA A 843 -1.13 -3.56 -27.55
CA ALA A 843 -1.32 -3.34 -26.11
C ALA A 843 -2.27 -4.39 -25.55
N THR A 844 -1.95 -4.97 -24.40
CA THR A 844 -2.85 -5.83 -23.62
C THR A 844 -3.09 -5.21 -22.25
N PHE A 845 -4.33 -5.24 -21.77
CA PHE A 845 -4.72 -4.58 -20.53
C PHE A 845 -5.77 -5.39 -19.77
N GLY A 846 -5.84 -5.20 -18.44
CA GLY A 846 -6.76 -5.91 -17.57
C GLY A 846 -6.94 -5.26 -16.20
N ILE A 847 -7.42 -6.05 -15.24
CA ILE A 847 -7.67 -5.61 -13.86
C ILE A 847 -6.39 -5.47 -13.02
N ASP A 848 -5.27 -5.99 -13.51
CA ASP A 848 -3.97 -5.98 -12.84
C ASP A 848 -3.27 -4.61 -12.84
N ARG A 849 -3.96 -3.56 -13.32
CA ARG A 849 -3.47 -2.18 -13.41
C ARG A 849 -2.19 -2.01 -14.23
N VAL A 850 -1.83 -2.98 -15.06
CA VAL A 850 -0.64 -2.91 -15.92
C VAL A 850 -1.07 -3.06 -17.38
N VAL A 851 -0.77 -2.03 -18.19
CA VAL A 851 -0.90 -2.11 -19.64
C VAL A 851 0.43 -2.55 -20.22
N ARG A 852 0.43 -3.62 -21.02
CA ARG A 852 1.63 -4.20 -21.61
C ARG A 852 1.65 -3.93 -23.10
N VAL A 853 2.67 -3.24 -23.58
CA VAL A 853 2.85 -2.93 -25.01
C VAL A 853 3.88 -3.87 -25.60
N TRP A 854 3.41 -4.78 -26.43
CA TRP A 854 4.16 -5.77 -27.19
C TRP A 854 4.60 -5.17 -28.52
N THR A 855 5.84 -5.41 -28.93
CA THR A 855 6.29 -5.11 -30.29
C THR A 855 6.31 -6.40 -31.10
N MET A 856 5.51 -6.45 -32.16
CA MET A 856 5.28 -7.63 -32.99
C MET A 856 6.51 -7.90 -33.86
N GLY A 857 7.00 -9.14 -33.84
CA GLY A 857 8.23 -9.53 -34.52
C GLY A 857 9.52 -9.07 -33.82
N ALA A 858 9.41 -8.48 -32.64
CA ALA A 858 10.56 -8.21 -31.80
C ALA A 858 10.73 -9.32 -30.77
N ASP A 859 11.98 -9.72 -30.54
CA ASP A 859 12.38 -10.71 -29.54
C ASP A 859 12.47 -10.11 -28.12
N VAL A 860 11.74 -9.02 -27.88
CA VAL A 860 11.67 -8.35 -26.58
C VAL A 860 10.28 -8.54 -25.99
N GLY A 861 10.23 -8.92 -24.71
CA GLY A 861 8.97 -8.92 -23.95
C GLY A 861 8.38 -7.51 -23.82
N PRO A 862 7.19 -7.39 -23.21
CA PRO A 862 6.39 -6.17 -23.31
C PRO A 862 7.01 -5.01 -22.56
N LEU A 863 6.67 -3.79 -22.99
CA LEU A 863 6.82 -2.58 -22.20
C LEU A 863 5.64 -2.50 -21.21
N PRO A 864 5.86 -2.66 -19.88
CA PRO A 864 4.81 -2.46 -18.90
C PRO A 864 4.58 -0.96 -18.64
N LEU A 865 3.32 -0.58 -18.55
CA LEU A 865 2.84 0.75 -18.19
C LEU A 865 1.94 0.56 -16.96
N ARG A 866 2.47 0.90 -15.78
CA ARG A 866 1.70 0.84 -14.54
C ARG A 866 0.71 1.98 -14.49
N VAL A 867 -0.50 1.68 -14.05
CA VAL A 867 -1.56 2.67 -13.87
C VAL A 867 -1.91 2.75 -12.39
N PRO A 868 -1.97 3.95 -11.79
CA PRO A 868 -1.96 4.05 -10.32
C PRO A 868 -3.28 3.58 -9.70
N VAL A 869 -4.40 3.97 -10.33
CA VAL A 869 -5.75 3.72 -9.84
C VAL A 869 -6.65 3.27 -10.98
N GLY A 870 -7.57 2.35 -10.66
CA GLY A 870 -8.61 1.89 -11.56
C GLY A 870 -8.18 0.75 -12.49
N ALA A 871 -9.07 -0.22 -12.67
CA ALA A 871 -8.90 -1.28 -13.65
C ALA A 871 -8.94 -0.68 -15.05
N GLN A 872 -8.12 -1.22 -15.96
CA GLN A 872 -8.07 -0.73 -17.34
C GLN A 872 -9.21 -1.34 -18.14
N VAL A 873 -9.98 -0.50 -18.81
CA VAL A 873 -11.19 -0.89 -19.54
C VAL A 873 -11.11 -0.61 -21.04
N GLY A 874 -10.01 -0.01 -21.49
CA GLY A 874 -9.71 0.22 -22.90
C GLY A 874 -8.29 0.74 -23.11
N ALA A 875 -7.73 0.47 -24.30
CA ALA A 875 -6.49 1.09 -24.78
C ALA A 875 -6.59 1.46 -26.27
N ALA A 876 -5.92 2.53 -26.70
CA ALA A 876 -5.92 3.00 -28.09
C ALA A 876 -4.58 3.67 -28.43
N PHE A 877 -3.96 3.26 -29.53
CA PHE A 877 -2.73 3.88 -30.04
C PHE A 877 -3.04 5.20 -30.76
N SER A 878 -2.10 6.14 -30.71
CA SER A 878 -2.08 7.29 -31.61
C SER A 878 -1.81 6.86 -33.06
N PRO A 879 -2.15 7.71 -34.07
CA PRO A 879 -1.91 7.40 -35.48
C PRO A 879 -0.46 7.08 -35.82
N ASP A 880 0.49 7.74 -35.16
CA ASP A 880 1.92 7.53 -35.33
C ASP A 880 2.48 6.34 -34.54
N GLY A 881 1.65 5.67 -33.72
CA GLY A 881 2.06 4.55 -32.86
C GLY A 881 3.04 4.91 -31.74
N ARG A 882 3.28 6.21 -31.51
CA ARG A 882 4.24 6.73 -30.51
C ARG A 882 3.60 7.03 -29.16
N SER A 883 2.27 7.04 -29.06
CA SER A 883 1.53 7.24 -27.81
C SER A 883 0.42 6.21 -27.63
N LEU A 884 0.09 5.92 -26.38
CA LEU A 884 -1.01 5.03 -26.01
C LEU A 884 -1.95 5.74 -25.03
N ALA A 885 -3.23 5.84 -25.38
CA ALA A 885 -4.27 6.25 -24.46
C ALA A 885 -4.87 5.03 -23.77
N THR A 886 -5.06 5.09 -22.46
CA THR A 886 -5.78 4.08 -21.68
C THR A 886 -6.93 4.75 -20.94
N VAL A 887 -8.00 3.99 -20.70
CA VAL A 887 -9.16 4.46 -19.93
C VAL A 887 -9.36 3.51 -18.76
N SER A 888 -9.60 4.08 -17.59
CA SER A 888 -9.79 3.33 -16.34
C SER A 888 -11.16 3.57 -15.71
N THR A 889 -11.54 2.66 -14.81
CA THR A 889 -12.79 2.74 -14.02
C THR A 889 -12.87 3.97 -13.10
N ASP A 890 -11.76 4.66 -12.87
CA ASP A 890 -11.71 5.92 -12.11
C ASP A 890 -12.24 7.14 -12.91
N GLY A 891 -12.58 6.97 -14.19
CA GLY A 891 -13.06 8.06 -15.04
C GLY A 891 -11.95 8.92 -15.61
N THR A 892 -10.72 8.41 -15.69
CA THR A 892 -9.57 9.13 -16.24
C THR A 892 -9.06 8.46 -17.51
N ALA A 893 -8.79 9.26 -18.54
CA ALA A 893 -8.02 8.83 -19.70
C ALA A 893 -6.54 9.21 -19.49
N ARG A 894 -5.63 8.24 -19.61
CA ARG A 894 -4.20 8.43 -19.38
C ARG A 894 -3.42 8.23 -20.68
N ILE A 895 -2.51 9.15 -20.97
CA ILE A 895 -1.71 9.14 -22.19
C ILE A 895 -0.27 8.79 -21.84
N PHE A 896 0.22 7.69 -22.40
CA PHE A 896 1.56 7.19 -22.19
C PHE A 896 2.44 7.45 -23.41
N ASP A 897 3.69 7.82 -23.14
CA ASP A 897 4.76 7.77 -24.13
C ASP A 897 5.25 6.34 -24.32
N ILE A 898 5.18 5.85 -25.56
CA ILE A 898 5.69 4.53 -25.95
C ILE A 898 6.74 4.65 -27.06
N ALA A 899 7.15 5.88 -27.44
CA ALA A 899 8.13 6.12 -28.51
C ALA A 899 9.54 5.61 -28.13
N SER A 900 9.88 5.70 -26.85
CA SER A 900 11.23 5.56 -26.27
C SER A 900 11.41 4.30 -25.42
N GLY A 901 10.50 3.32 -25.52
CA GLY A 901 10.52 2.11 -24.69
C GLY A 901 10.60 0.79 -25.43
N GLY A 902 10.76 0.78 -26.75
CA GLY A 902 10.74 -0.47 -27.50
C GLY A 902 11.35 -0.34 -28.89
N ALA A 903 12.65 -0.58 -28.97
CA ALA A 903 13.32 -1.26 -30.07
C ALA A 903 14.77 -1.58 -29.63
N GLY A 904 14.97 -2.81 -29.13
CA GLY A 904 16.22 -3.60 -29.22
C GLY A 904 16.13 -4.48 -30.49
N PRO A 905 17.23 -4.94 -31.12
CA PRO A 905 17.27 -5.32 -32.55
C PRO A 905 16.15 -6.28 -33.01
N SER A 906 15.62 -5.97 -34.19
CA SER A 906 14.69 -6.76 -34.98
C SER A 906 15.39 -7.97 -35.62
N GLY A 907 14.81 -9.15 -35.44
CA GLY A 907 15.13 -10.36 -36.20
C GLY A 907 13.84 -10.99 -36.76
N PRO A 908 13.93 -11.85 -37.80
CA PRO A 908 12.74 -12.50 -38.33
C PRO A 908 12.13 -13.44 -37.29
N PRO A 909 10.80 -13.58 -37.26
CA PRO A 909 10.15 -14.48 -36.35
C PRO A 909 10.43 -15.94 -36.75
N PHE A 910 10.37 -16.81 -35.75
CA PHE A 910 10.27 -18.28 -35.80
C PHE A 910 11.56 -19.08 -35.61
N GLY A 911 11.54 -19.81 -34.50
CA GLY A 911 12.04 -21.18 -34.42
C GLY A 911 11.07 -21.97 -33.54
N SER A 912 10.85 -23.24 -33.79
CA SER A 912 10.07 -24.14 -32.95
C SER A 912 10.89 -24.62 -31.74
N GLU A 913 10.19 -25.04 -30.70
CA GLU A 913 10.63 -25.60 -29.42
C GLU A 913 11.04 -24.66 -28.26
N PRO A 914 10.40 -24.78 -27.08
CA PRO A 914 10.79 -24.11 -25.85
C PRO A 914 11.99 -24.83 -25.23
N ALA A 915 13.21 -24.36 -25.49
CA ALA A 915 14.38 -24.80 -24.77
C ALA A 915 14.68 -23.84 -23.61
N THR A 916 14.30 -24.24 -22.39
CA THR A 916 14.60 -23.56 -21.12
C THR A 916 16.10 -23.42 -20.91
N GLY A 917 16.67 -22.22 -21.11
CA GLY A 917 18.09 -21.97 -20.90
C GLY A 917 18.40 -20.66 -20.20
N ALA A 918 19.32 -20.74 -19.23
CA ALA A 918 19.87 -19.60 -18.52
C ALA A 918 21.11 -19.08 -19.24
N VAL A 919 21.30 -17.77 -19.24
CA VAL A 919 22.57 -17.19 -19.68
C VAL A 919 23.60 -17.39 -18.58
N ARG A 920 24.77 -17.91 -18.97
CA ARG A 920 25.81 -18.31 -18.05
C ARG A 920 27.03 -17.37 -18.11
N ALA A 921 27.27 -16.69 -19.24
CA ALA A 921 28.40 -15.77 -19.42
C ALA A 921 28.16 -14.66 -20.46
N THR A 922 28.85 -13.52 -20.26
CA THR A 922 28.87 -12.34 -21.14
C THR A 922 30.33 -11.86 -21.27
N SER A 923 30.76 -11.44 -22.47
CA SER A 923 32.06 -10.79 -22.66
C SER A 923 32.10 -9.39 -22.02
N ALA A 924 33.29 -8.89 -21.70
CA ALA A 924 33.44 -7.60 -21.02
C ALA A 924 33.00 -6.40 -21.88
N ASP A 925 32.99 -6.55 -23.21
CA ASP A 925 32.46 -5.56 -24.14
C ASP A 925 30.94 -5.67 -24.38
N GLY A 926 30.29 -6.68 -23.78
CA GLY A 926 28.87 -6.97 -23.95
C GLY A 926 28.46 -7.43 -25.36
N ARG A 927 29.43 -7.64 -26.28
CA ARG A 927 29.17 -8.01 -27.67
C ARG A 927 28.89 -9.49 -27.85
N THR A 928 29.34 -10.33 -26.93
CA THR A 928 29.18 -11.78 -27.00
C THR A 928 28.49 -12.30 -25.74
N VAL A 929 27.45 -13.11 -25.91
CA VAL A 929 26.71 -13.72 -24.79
C VAL A 929 26.59 -15.22 -25.01
N ALA A 930 26.86 -16.03 -23.98
CA ALA A 930 26.76 -17.49 -24.04
C ALA A 930 25.67 -18.02 -23.10
N THR A 931 24.84 -18.90 -23.63
CA THR A 931 23.60 -19.38 -22.99
C THR A 931 23.51 -20.89 -23.10
N THR A 932 23.07 -21.57 -22.04
CA THR A 932 22.92 -23.03 -22.04
C THR A 932 21.55 -23.43 -21.52
N PRO A 933 20.85 -24.38 -22.17
CA PRO A 933 19.71 -25.05 -21.57
C PRO A 933 20.09 -25.72 -20.25
N LEU A 934 19.25 -25.62 -19.23
CA LEU A 934 19.47 -26.35 -17.98
C LEU A 934 19.48 -27.86 -18.27
N GLY A 935 20.58 -28.54 -17.97
CA GLY A 935 20.73 -29.97 -18.26
C GLY A 935 21.00 -30.30 -19.74
N GLY A 936 21.15 -29.30 -20.60
CA GLY A 936 21.41 -29.49 -22.03
C GLY A 936 22.86 -29.78 -22.38
N ASP A 937 23.05 -30.30 -23.57
CA ASP A 937 24.33 -30.61 -24.24
C ASP A 937 24.72 -29.54 -25.28
N THR A 938 24.01 -28.41 -25.32
CA THR A 938 24.24 -27.35 -26.31
C THR A 938 24.51 -26.00 -25.65
N ILE A 939 25.50 -25.28 -26.17
CA ILE A 939 25.83 -23.91 -25.80
C ILE A 939 25.51 -23.02 -26.99
N ARG A 940 24.73 -21.97 -26.75
CA ARG A 940 24.36 -20.98 -27.77
C ARG A 940 25.10 -19.67 -27.51
N VAL A 941 25.87 -19.22 -28.49
CA VAL A 941 26.67 -17.99 -28.44
C VAL A 941 26.04 -16.94 -29.36
N TRP A 942 25.75 -15.77 -28.81
CA TRP A 942 25.04 -14.67 -29.44
C TRP A 942 25.99 -13.48 -29.67
N ASP A 943 25.91 -12.87 -30.85
CA ASP A 943 26.54 -11.58 -31.16
C ASP A 943 25.50 -10.46 -30.97
N THR A 944 25.65 -9.65 -29.92
CA THR A 944 24.68 -8.61 -29.55
C THR A 944 24.76 -7.37 -30.44
N ALA A 945 25.85 -7.20 -31.19
CA ALA A 945 26.05 -6.05 -32.07
C ALA A 945 25.48 -6.29 -33.48
N ARG A 946 25.58 -7.53 -33.99
CA ARG A 946 25.08 -7.90 -35.33
C ARG A 946 23.62 -8.32 -35.33
N GLY A 947 23.14 -8.95 -34.26
CA GLY A 947 21.82 -9.61 -34.23
C GLY A 947 21.77 -10.82 -35.18
N GLY A 948 21.07 -11.89 -34.81
CA GLY A 948 20.94 -13.10 -35.64
C GLY A 948 20.85 -14.40 -34.85
N ALA A 949 20.77 -15.52 -35.57
CA ALA A 949 20.74 -16.85 -34.96
C ALA A 949 22.05 -17.14 -34.20
N PRO A 950 22.00 -17.74 -33.01
CA PRO A 950 23.19 -18.00 -32.22
C PRO A 950 24.08 -19.08 -32.87
N ARG A 951 25.40 -18.96 -32.72
CA ARG A 951 26.33 -20.07 -32.99
C ARG A 951 26.05 -21.16 -31.95
N VAL A 952 25.73 -22.36 -32.42
CA VAL A 952 25.52 -23.53 -31.55
C VAL A 952 26.84 -24.29 -31.43
N VAL A 953 27.29 -24.50 -30.20
CA VAL A 953 28.46 -25.28 -29.82
C VAL A 953 27.97 -26.53 -29.09
N ALA A 954 28.47 -27.70 -29.48
CA ALA A 954 28.21 -28.94 -28.75
C ALA A 954 29.00 -28.94 -27.44
N GLY A 955 28.29 -29.06 -26.32
CA GLY A 955 28.86 -29.28 -25.00
C GLY A 955 29.25 -30.76 -24.79
N PRO A 956 29.82 -31.09 -23.62
CA PRO A 956 30.16 -32.47 -23.27
C PRO A 956 28.88 -33.31 -23.15
N ALA A 957 28.97 -34.61 -23.40
CA ALA A 957 27.86 -35.53 -23.14
C ALA A 957 27.61 -35.60 -21.62
N GLY A 958 26.49 -35.04 -21.18
CA GLY A 958 26.19 -34.84 -19.75
C GLY A 958 26.14 -33.35 -19.39
N SER A 959 24.97 -32.93 -18.90
CA SER A 959 24.60 -31.59 -18.40
C SER A 959 25.75 -30.56 -18.34
N THR A 960 25.86 -29.68 -19.33
CA THR A 960 26.75 -28.50 -19.24
C THR A 960 26.22 -27.57 -18.15
N ARG A 961 27.01 -27.36 -17.08
CA ARG A 961 26.58 -26.58 -15.90
C ARG A 961 27.22 -25.19 -15.83
N ALA A 962 28.50 -25.10 -16.19
CA ALA A 962 29.28 -23.87 -16.13
C ALA A 962 29.73 -23.42 -17.52
N VAL A 963 29.64 -22.11 -17.78
CA VAL A 963 30.20 -21.47 -18.99
C VAL A 963 30.77 -20.11 -18.59
N ALA A 964 31.91 -19.73 -19.17
CA ALA A 964 32.54 -18.43 -19.02
C ALA A 964 33.06 -17.92 -20.38
N LEU A 965 33.05 -16.61 -20.59
CA LEU A 965 33.63 -15.94 -21.76
C LEU A 965 34.84 -15.13 -21.31
N SER A 966 35.90 -15.11 -22.13
CA SER A 966 37.00 -14.19 -21.88
C SER A 966 36.55 -12.74 -22.08
N PRO A 967 37.20 -11.78 -21.39
CA PRO A 967 36.84 -10.36 -21.47
C PRO A 967 36.81 -9.80 -22.91
N ASP A 968 37.72 -10.26 -23.76
CA ASP A 968 37.81 -9.89 -25.18
C ASP A 968 36.82 -10.64 -26.09
N GLY A 969 35.98 -11.52 -25.54
CA GLY A 969 35.01 -12.34 -26.28
C GLY A 969 35.65 -13.40 -27.17
N ARG A 970 36.96 -13.63 -27.07
CA ARG A 970 37.70 -14.58 -27.91
C ARG A 970 37.49 -16.02 -27.50
N TRP A 971 37.49 -16.30 -26.20
CA TRP A 971 37.51 -17.65 -25.66
C TRP A 971 36.19 -17.97 -24.95
N LEU A 972 35.68 -19.16 -25.20
CA LEU A 972 34.56 -19.77 -24.48
C LEU A 972 35.10 -20.93 -23.64
N ALA A 973 35.01 -20.82 -22.32
CA ALA A 973 35.24 -21.92 -21.40
C ALA A 973 33.92 -22.55 -20.98
N TYR A 974 33.86 -23.88 -20.89
CA TYR A 974 32.67 -24.59 -20.42
C TYR A 974 33.00 -25.91 -19.74
N GLY A 975 32.14 -26.34 -18.82
CA GLY A 975 32.32 -27.55 -18.03
C GLY A 975 31.03 -27.99 -17.32
N GLY A 976 31.08 -29.16 -16.70
CA GLY A 976 29.94 -29.73 -15.98
C GLY A 976 30.34 -31.03 -15.30
N ASP A 977 29.56 -32.08 -15.54
CA ASP A 977 29.71 -33.36 -14.84
C ASP A 977 30.85 -34.22 -15.36
N GLY A 978 31.43 -33.87 -16.52
CA GLY A 978 32.49 -34.64 -17.18
C GLY A 978 33.89 -34.50 -16.59
N HIS A 979 34.05 -33.96 -15.38
CA HIS A 979 35.34 -33.73 -14.69
C HIS A 979 36.42 -33.07 -15.57
N ALA A 980 36.00 -32.18 -16.46
CA ALA A 980 36.88 -31.51 -17.41
C ALA A 980 36.38 -30.09 -17.68
N VAL A 981 37.33 -29.20 -18.00
CA VAL A 981 37.07 -27.87 -18.55
C VAL A 981 37.49 -27.86 -20.01
N HIS A 982 36.62 -27.33 -20.85
CA HIS A 982 36.84 -27.17 -22.28
C HIS A 982 36.99 -25.69 -22.63
N LEU A 983 37.96 -25.36 -23.49
CA LEU A 983 38.25 -24.00 -23.96
C LEU A 983 38.19 -23.95 -25.49
N LEU A 984 37.36 -23.06 -26.04
CA LEU A 984 37.12 -22.93 -27.48
C LEU A 984 37.43 -21.51 -27.98
N ASP A 985 38.21 -21.37 -29.07
CA ASP A 985 38.42 -20.08 -29.75
C ASP A 985 37.19 -19.76 -30.62
N LEU A 986 36.49 -18.69 -30.31
CA LEU A 986 35.28 -18.27 -31.01
C LEU A 986 35.56 -17.62 -32.38
N ARG A 987 36.81 -17.25 -32.68
CA ARG A 987 37.18 -16.67 -34.00
C ARG A 987 37.33 -17.73 -35.08
N ASP A 988 37.62 -18.96 -34.69
CA ASP A 988 37.77 -20.09 -35.61
C ASP A 988 36.52 -20.98 -35.56
N GLY A 989 35.82 -21.05 -36.70
CA GLY A 989 34.62 -21.86 -36.85
C GLY A 989 34.85 -23.36 -36.73
N ALA A 990 36.09 -23.83 -37.00
CA ALA A 990 36.47 -25.23 -37.05
C ALA A 990 37.36 -25.69 -35.87
N ALA A 991 37.70 -24.77 -34.96
CA ALA A 991 38.55 -25.09 -33.81
C ALA A 991 37.90 -26.17 -32.92
N ARG A 992 38.71 -27.16 -32.53
CA ARG A 992 38.33 -28.14 -31.50
C ARG A 992 38.61 -27.54 -30.12
N PRO A 993 37.76 -27.82 -29.11
CA PRO A 993 38.01 -27.35 -27.76
C PRO A 993 39.29 -28.00 -27.21
N VAL A 994 40.12 -27.19 -26.54
CA VAL A 994 41.22 -27.68 -25.70
C VAL A 994 40.62 -28.13 -24.37
N THR A 995 40.94 -29.35 -23.94
CA THR A 995 40.38 -29.93 -22.71
C THR A 995 41.46 -30.04 -21.65
N ALA A 996 41.15 -29.61 -20.43
CA ALA A 996 41.95 -29.85 -19.23
C ALA A 996 41.17 -30.71 -18.24
N ASP A 997 41.83 -31.71 -17.69
CA ASP A 997 41.31 -32.55 -16.60
C ASP A 997 41.29 -31.76 -15.29
N THR A 998 40.22 -31.90 -14.52
CA THR A 998 40.04 -31.22 -13.23
C THR A 998 40.23 -32.16 -12.03
N GLY A 999 40.69 -33.39 -12.24
CA GLY A 999 41.06 -34.32 -11.17
C GLY A 999 39.86 -34.78 -10.32
N HIS A 1000 38.74 -35.09 -10.96
CA HIS A 1000 37.44 -35.44 -10.33
C HIS A 1000 36.64 -34.26 -9.74
N LEU A 1001 36.95 -33.01 -10.11
CA LEU A 1001 36.10 -31.86 -9.79
C LEU A 1001 34.96 -31.74 -10.80
N THR A 1002 33.71 -31.82 -10.33
CA THR A 1002 32.50 -31.47 -11.10
C THR A 1002 32.42 -29.96 -11.20
N VAL A 1003 32.48 -29.41 -12.42
CA VAL A 1003 32.60 -27.97 -12.61
C VAL A 1003 31.23 -27.29 -12.47
N TRP A 1004 31.08 -26.48 -11.43
CA TRP A 1004 29.84 -25.73 -11.16
C TRP A 1004 29.96 -24.27 -11.57
N ALA A 1005 31.15 -23.68 -11.44
CA ALA A 1005 31.42 -22.30 -11.83
C ALA A 1005 32.76 -22.15 -12.53
N LEU A 1006 32.83 -21.19 -13.46
CA LEU A 1006 34.01 -20.82 -14.23
C LEU A 1006 34.13 -19.29 -14.24
N ALA A 1007 35.36 -18.78 -14.15
CA ALA A 1007 35.64 -17.34 -14.26
C ALA A 1007 36.95 -17.07 -15.00
N PHE A 1008 36.93 -16.12 -15.93
CA PHE A 1008 38.16 -15.60 -16.53
C PHE A 1008 38.70 -14.41 -15.73
N GLY A 1009 40.02 -14.29 -15.65
CA GLY A 1009 40.67 -13.06 -15.20
C GLY A 1009 40.48 -11.91 -16.20
N PRO A 1010 40.57 -10.65 -15.76
CA PRO A 1010 40.30 -9.46 -16.58
C PRO A 1010 41.21 -9.31 -17.81
N GLY A 1011 42.41 -9.89 -17.78
CA GLY A 1011 43.32 -9.94 -18.93
C GLY A 1011 43.08 -11.13 -19.88
N GLY A 1012 42.10 -12.02 -19.59
CA GLY A 1012 41.85 -13.24 -20.37
C GLY A 1012 42.94 -14.32 -20.29
N ARG A 1013 44.00 -14.07 -19.51
CA ARG A 1013 45.17 -14.97 -19.35
C ARG A 1013 45.02 -15.97 -18.22
N ARG A 1014 43.96 -15.89 -17.43
CA ARG A 1014 43.70 -16.81 -16.31
C ARG A 1014 42.28 -17.32 -16.37
N LEU A 1015 42.10 -18.59 -16.00
CA LEU A 1015 40.80 -19.25 -15.88
C LEU A 1015 40.76 -19.95 -14.51
N ALA A 1016 39.69 -19.77 -13.76
CA ALA A 1016 39.43 -20.50 -12.52
C ALA A 1016 38.19 -21.38 -12.67
N ALA A 1017 38.22 -22.57 -12.06
CA ALA A 1017 37.08 -23.47 -11.93
C ALA A 1017 36.87 -23.87 -10.46
N SER A 1018 35.60 -23.88 -10.04
CA SER A 1018 35.17 -24.42 -8.76
C SER A 1018 33.94 -25.32 -8.94
N GLY A 1019 33.67 -26.15 -7.93
CA GLY A 1019 32.48 -27.00 -7.88
C GLY A 1019 32.65 -28.18 -6.92
N HIS A 1020 31.94 -29.28 -7.16
CA HIS A 1020 31.86 -30.40 -6.22
C HIS A 1020 32.81 -31.55 -6.60
N GLY A 1021 33.60 -32.04 -5.64
CA GLY A 1021 34.46 -33.20 -5.85
C GLY A 1021 35.50 -33.35 -4.75
N ALA A 1022 36.34 -34.37 -4.86
CA ALA A 1022 37.46 -34.58 -3.94
C ALA A 1022 38.65 -33.64 -4.25
N ALA A 1023 38.73 -33.11 -5.47
CA ALA A 1023 39.75 -32.14 -5.86
C ALA A 1023 39.39 -30.71 -5.45
N PRO A 1024 40.40 -29.89 -5.08
CA PRO A 1024 40.20 -28.47 -4.82
C PRO A 1024 39.90 -27.71 -6.12
N ALA A 1025 39.41 -26.48 -5.98
CA ALA A 1025 39.29 -25.56 -7.11
C ALA A 1025 40.63 -25.33 -7.81
N GLN A 1026 40.59 -25.20 -9.14
CA GLN A 1026 41.77 -25.14 -9.98
C GLN A 1026 41.86 -23.82 -10.73
N VAL A 1027 43.09 -23.37 -10.98
CA VAL A 1027 43.40 -22.15 -11.74
C VAL A 1027 44.42 -22.50 -12.81
N TRP A 1028 44.18 -22.03 -14.04
CA TRP A 1028 45.07 -22.20 -15.18
C TRP A 1028 45.51 -20.84 -15.73
N GLU A 1029 46.74 -20.79 -16.22
CA GLU A 1029 47.18 -19.79 -17.18
C GLU A 1029 46.73 -20.20 -18.58
N VAL A 1030 46.12 -19.27 -19.30
CA VAL A 1030 45.59 -19.43 -20.66
C VAL A 1030 46.62 -18.86 -21.63
N GLY A 1031 47.28 -19.73 -22.37
CA GLY A 1031 48.26 -19.33 -23.37
C GLY A 1031 47.64 -18.73 -24.62
N ALA A 1032 48.47 -18.05 -25.43
CA ALA A 1032 48.01 -17.31 -26.61
C ALA A 1032 47.33 -18.20 -27.68
N ARG A 1033 47.57 -19.52 -27.64
CA ARG A 1033 46.99 -20.53 -28.53
C ARG A 1033 45.89 -21.38 -27.87
N GLY A 1034 45.52 -21.08 -26.62
CA GLY A 1034 44.46 -21.79 -25.89
C GLY A 1034 44.94 -22.97 -25.06
N ASP A 1035 46.25 -23.12 -24.86
CA ASP A 1035 46.83 -24.05 -23.91
C ASP A 1035 46.48 -23.66 -22.46
N LEU A 1036 46.03 -24.64 -21.67
CA LEU A 1036 45.69 -24.48 -20.25
C LEU A 1036 46.81 -25.07 -19.39
N ALA A 1037 47.65 -24.22 -18.80
CA ALA A 1037 48.72 -24.63 -17.92
C ALA A 1037 48.28 -24.47 -16.44
N PRO A 1038 48.26 -25.53 -15.62
CA PRO A 1038 47.90 -25.42 -14.21
C PRO A 1038 48.83 -24.45 -13.46
N LEU A 1039 48.26 -23.58 -12.63
CA LEU A 1039 49.03 -22.68 -11.78
C LEU A 1039 49.56 -23.46 -10.56
N LEU A 1040 50.80 -23.96 -10.67
CA LEU A 1040 51.48 -24.76 -9.64
C LEU A 1040 51.57 -24.00 -8.28
N GLY A 1041 51.25 -24.71 -7.18
CA GLY A 1041 51.26 -24.17 -5.81
C GLY A 1041 49.89 -23.71 -5.29
N TRP A 1042 48.85 -23.78 -6.12
CA TRP A 1042 47.45 -23.64 -5.74
C TRP A 1042 46.86 -25.03 -5.52
N GLY A 1043 46.71 -25.48 -4.26
CA GLY A 1043 46.10 -26.77 -3.89
C GLY A 1043 46.95 -27.78 -3.10
N ASP A 1044 48.28 -27.65 -3.07
CA ASP A 1044 49.21 -28.67 -2.52
C ASP A 1044 49.66 -28.42 -1.05
N ARG A 1045 48.91 -27.66 -0.23
CA ARG A 1045 49.25 -27.47 1.19
C ARG A 1045 48.38 -28.34 2.11
N PRO A 1046 48.92 -29.43 2.71
CA PRO A 1046 48.16 -30.25 3.64
C PRO A 1046 47.94 -29.46 4.94
N GLY A 1047 46.67 -29.26 5.34
CA GLY A 1047 46.30 -28.64 6.60
C GLY A 1047 45.94 -27.15 6.54
N GLU A 1048 46.09 -26.49 5.39
CA GLU A 1048 45.54 -25.16 5.08
C GLU A 1048 44.50 -25.29 3.96
N SER A 1049 43.50 -26.17 4.13
CA SER A 1049 42.48 -26.51 3.12
C SER A 1049 41.59 -25.32 2.78
N GLY A 1050 42.13 -24.38 2.00
CA GLY A 1050 41.43 -23.40 1.19
C GLY A 1050 40.78 -24.09 -0.01
N ALA A 1051 39.81 -24.97 0.25
CA ALA A 1051 38.84 -25.32 -0.76
C ALA A 1051 37.91 -24.11 -0.90
N LEU A 1052 37.88 -23.50 -2.09
CA LEU A 1052 36.75 -22.67 -2.47
C LEU A 1052 35.46 -23.46 -2.12
N GLY A 1053 34.66 -22.93 -1.20
CA GLY A 1053 33.48 -23.57 -0.63
C GLY A 1053 32.49 -24.02 -1.68
N ARG A 1054 31.60 -24.93 -1.29
CA ARG A 1054 30.87 -25.84 -2.17
C ARG A 1054 29.89 -25.15 -3.14
N ALA A 1055 29.54 -23.88 -2.97
CA ALA A 1055 28.46 -23.23 -3.73
C ALA A 1055 28.86 -22.01 -4.61
N ALA A 1056 29.87 -21.20 -4.24
CA ALA A 1056 30.08 -19.89 -4.86
C ALA A 1056 30.90 -19.86 -6.17
N ALA A 1057 30.52 -18.95 -7.08
CA ALA A 1057 31.34 -18.61 -8.25
C ALA A 1057 32.63 -17.85 -7.85
N PRO A 1058 33.82 -18.23 -8.36
CA PRO A 1058 35.08 -17.57 -8.02
C PRO A 1058 35.19 -16.22 -8.74
N ALA A 1059 35.76 -15.22 -8.07
CA ALA A 1059 35.87 -13.86 -8.60
C ALA A 1059 37.32 -13.37 -8.64
N PHE A 1060 37.80 -12.95 -9.82
CA PHE A 1060 39.09 -12.29 -9.93
C PHE A 1060 38.99 -10.81 -9.58
N SER A 1061 40.01 -10.32 -8.88
CA SER A 1061 40.26 -8.89 -8.74
C SER A 1061 40.54 -8.23 -10.11
N PRO A 1062 40.26 -6.91 -10.28
CA PRO A 1062 40.45 -6.20 -11.56
C PRO A 1062 41.90 -6.19 -12.07
N ASP A 1063 42.89 -6.32 -11.20
CA ASP A 1063 44.30 -6.45 -11.56
C ASP A 1063 44.73 -7.91 -11.85
N GLY A 1064 43.82 -8.87 -11.64
CA GLY A 1064 44.04 -10.31 -11.83
C GLY A 1064 44.98 -10.95 -10.82
N ARG A 1065 45.36 -10.24 -9.75
CA ARG A 1065 46.34 -10.70 -8.75
C ARG A 1065 45.72 -11.57 -7.68
N PHE A 1066 44.51 -11.22 -7.25
CA PHE A 1066 43.76 -11.90 -6.21
C PHE A 1066 42.56 -12.66 -6.78
N LEU A 1067 42.25 -13.79 -6.15
CA LEU A 1067 41.06 -14.59 -6.40
C LEU A 1067 40.26 -14.67 -5.11
N ALA A 1068 38.96 -14.39 -5.17
CA ALA A 1068 38.04 -14.51 -4.04
C ALA A 1068 37.05 -15.65 -4.26
N GLY A 1069 36.59 -16.24 -3.17
CA GLY A 1069 35.45 -17.13 -3.15
C GLY A 1069 35.15 -17.71 -1.78
N ALA A 1070 34.10 -18.52 -1.67
CA ALA A 1070 33.64 -19.08 -0.40
C ALA A 1070 34.77 -19.87 0.30
N ALA A 1071 34.78 -19.88 1.63
CA ALA A 1071 35.69 -20.65 2.47
C ALA A 1071 34.89 -21.34 3.58
N GLU A 1072 35.49 -22.29 4.30
CA GLU A 1072 34.80 -23.05 5.35
C GLU A 1072 34.19 -22.15 6.46
N GLY A 1073 33.02 -22.55 6.98
CA GLY A 1073 32.39 -21.92 8.14
C GLY A 1073 31.83 -20.51 7.88
N ASP A 1074 31.07 -20.34 6.80
CA ASP A 1074 30.38 -19.08 6.42
C ASP A 1074 31.36 -17.90 6.29
N THR A 1075 32.48 -18.14 5.60
CA THR A 1075 33.52 -17.13 5.34
C THR A 1075 33.82 -16.98 3.86
N VAL A 1076 34.47 -15.87 3.48
CA VAL A 1076 35.01 -15.65 2.13
C VAL A 1076 36.53 -15.51 2.21
N GLY A 1077 37.24 -16.32 1.44
CA GLY A 1077 38.68 -16.22 1.30
C GLY A 1077 39.09 -15.33 0.13
N ILE A 1078 40.20 -14.61 0.29
CA ILE A 1078 40.89 -13.88 -0.77
C ILE A 1078 42.34 -14.38 -0.83
N TRP A 1079 42.70 -15.00 -1.95
CA TRP A 1079 44.01 -15.62 -2.16
C TRP A 1079 44.88 -14.78 -3.10
N ASP A 1080 46.13 -14.53 -2.72
CA ASP A 1080 47.15 -13.95 -3.60
C ASP A 1080 47.69 -15.04 -4.53
N LEU A 1081 47.43 -14.92 -5.83
CA LEU A 1081 47.86 -15.89 -6.83
C LEU A 1081 49.38 -15.90 -7.07
N THR A 1082 50.13 -14.96 -6.48
CA THR A 1082 51.60 -14.99 -6.48
C THR A 1082 52.18 -15.89 -5.40
N GLY A 1083 51.36 -16.38 -4.47
CA GLY A 1083 51.79 -17.22 -3.33
C GLY A 1083 52.59 -16.48 -2.26
N LYS A 1084 52.78 -15.17 -2.40
CA LYS A 1084 53.62 -14.35 -1.50
C LYS A 1084 52.93 -13.92 -0.21
N ARG A 1085 51.59 -14.01 -0.13
CA ARG A 1085 50.78 -13.57 1.01
C ARG A 1085 49.88 -14.70 1.48
N LYS A 1086 49.62 -14.74 2.79
CA LYS A 1086 48.58 -15.62 3.35
C LYS A 1086 47.21 -15.16 2.88
N PRO A 1087 46.23 -16.08 2.76
CA PRO A 1087 44.87 -15.72 2.40
C PRO A 1087 44.25 -14.77 3.43
N THR A 1088 43.54 -13.76 2.95
CA THR A 1088 42.70 -12.91 3.81
C THR A 1088 41.34 -13.60 3.97
N ILE A 1089 40.89 -13.81 5.21
CA ILE A 1089 39.59 -14.43 5.50
C ILE A 1089 38.61 -13.36 5.98
N LEU A 1090 37.56 -13.14 5.20
CA LEU A 1090 36.45 -12.25 5.54
C LEU A 1090 35.42 -13.04 6.36
N ARG A 1091 35.07 -12.52 7.54
CA ARG A 1091 34.11 -13.11 8.48
C ARG A 1091 32.89 -12.21 8.64
N GLY A 1092 31.78 -12.76 9.14
CA GLY A 1092 30.56 -12.00 9.43
C GLY A 1092 29.41 -12.22 8.43
N LEU A 1093 29.47 -13.29 7.63
CA LEU A 1093 28.29 -13.85 6.99
C LEU A 1093 27.43 -14.58 8.04
N ARG A 1094 26.13 -14.67 7.79
CA ARG A 1094 25.20 -15.47 8.62
C ARG A 1094 24.87 -16.82 8.01
N ASP A 1095 25.15 -17.00 6.73
CA ASP A 1095 24.90 -18.21 5.95
C ASP A 1095 25.96 -18.33 4.83
N GLU A 1096 25.93 -19.43 4.07
CA GLU A 1096 26.91 -19.69 3.01
C GLU A 1096 26.85 -18.61 1.91
N ALA A 1097 27.99 -18.33 1.27
CA ALA A 1097 28.08 -17.37 0.19
C ALA A 1097 27.68 -18.02 -1.15
N GLU A 1098 26.76 -17.39 -1.88
CA GLU A 1098 26.26 -17.90 -3.17
C GLU A 1098 26.98 -17.26 -4.37
N THR A 1099 27.24 -15.95 -4.31
CA THR A 1099 27.95 -15.24 -5.39
C THR A 1099 28.77 -14.08 -4.85
N ILE A 1100 29.90 -13.83 -5.51
CA ILE A 1100 30.93 -12.88 -5.08
C ILE A 1100 31.41 -12.07 -6.29
N ALA A 1101 31.61 -10.76 -6.11
CA ALA A 1101 32.26 -9.92 -7.12
C ALA A 1101 33.13 -8.83 -6.51
N PHE A 1102 34.24 -8.53 -7.19
CA PHE A 1102 35.07 -7.36 -6.88
C PHE A 1102 34.47 -6.10 -7.50
N SER A 1103 34.61 -4.98 -6.78
CA SER A 1103 34.43 -3.65 -7.38
C SER A 1103 35.52 -3.39 -8.44
N PRO A 1104 35.26 -2.54 -9.45
CA PRO A 1104 36.22 -2.25 -10.51
C PRO A 1104 37.55 -1.63 -10.03
N ASP A 1105 37.55 -0.99 -8.86
CA ASP A 1105 38.74 -0.43 -8.22
C ASP A 1105 39.51 -1.45 -7.35
N GLY A 1106 38.97 -2.66 -7.18
CA GLY A 1106 39.55 -3.75 -6.38
C GLY A 1106 39.48 -3.55 -4.87
N ARG A 1107 38.84 -2.49 -4.38
CA ARG A 1107 38.82 -2.14 -2.95
C ARG A 1107 37.67 -2.78 -2.18
N ARG A 1108 36.56 -3.11 -2.85
CA ARG A 1108 35.36 -3.66 -2.23
C ARG A 1108 35.02 -5.03 -2.81
N LEU A 1109 34.39 -5.85 -1.99
CA LEU A 1109 33.83 -7.14 -2.38
C LEU A 1109 32.34 -7.14 -2.07
N ALA A 1110 31.50 -7.47 -3.05
CA ALA A 1110 30.10 -7.77 -2.84
C ALA A 1110 29.93 -9.27 -2.64
N VAL A 1111 29.25 -9.68 -1.57
CA VAL A 1111 28.98 -11.07 -1.23
C VAL A 1111 27.48 -11.23 -0.99
N ALA A 1112 26.81 -12.02 -1.84
CA ALA A 1112 25.44 -12.46 -1.56
C ALA A 1112 25.47 -13.78 -0.81
N SER A 1113 24.59 -13.91 0.18
CA SER A 1113 24.48 -15.07 1.05
C SER A 1113 23.09 -15.70 0.97
N ASP A 1114 22.97 -16.96 1.36
CA ASP A 1114 21.71 -17.71 1.42
C ASP A 1114 20.68 -17.09 2.38
N ASP A 1115 21.12 -16.24 3.31
CA ASP A 1115 20.24 -15.41 4.15
C ASP A 1115 19.50 -14.29 3.38
N GLY A 1116 19.67 -14.21 2.05
CA GLY A 1116 19.04 -13.23 1.17
C GLY A 1116 19.72 -11.85 1.17
N SER A 1117 20.71 -11.63 2.03
CA SER A 1117 21.40 -10.33 2.12
C SER A 1117 22.60 -10.23 1.17
N VAL A 1118 22.91 -9.00 0.75
CA VAL A 1118 24.15 -8.69 0.03
C VAL A 1118 25.02 -7.79 0.89
N ARG A 1119 26.22 -8.25 1.21
CA ARG A 1119 27.18 -7.54 2.06
C ARG A 1119 28.29 -6.95 1.22
N LEU A 1120 28.55 -5.66 1.42
CA LEU A 1120 29.72 -4.97 0.86
C LEU A 1120 30.83 -4.99 1.90
N MET A 1121 31.97 -5.57 1.57
CA MET A 1121 33.11 -5.76 2.46
C MET A 1121 34.36 -5.07 1.91
N ASP A 1122 35.27 -4.66 2.80
CA ASP A 1122 36.62 -4.23 2.40
C ASP A 1122 37.44 -5.45 1.97
N ALA A 1123 37.96 -5.42 0.74
CA ALA A 1123 38.82 -6.48 0.22
C ALA A 1123 40.14 -6.62 0.99
N GLY A 1124 40.53 -5.59 1.75
CA GLY A 1124 41.68 -5.61 2.65
C GLY A 1124 41.49 -6.42 3.94
N GLY A 1125 40.26 -6.83 4.27
CA GLY A 1125 39.96 -7.68 5.43
C GLY A 1125 39.89 -6.99 6.79
N HIS A 1126 39.70 -5.67 6.82
CA HIS A 1126 39.60 -4.91 8.06
C HIS A 1126 38.15 -4.49 8.33
N GLY A 1127 37.61 -4.85 9.50
CA GLY A 1127 36.35 -4.32 10.01
C GLY A 1127 35.08 -5.11 9.64
N ALA A 1128 33.94 -4.64 10.17
CA ALA A 1128 32.61 -5.12 9.84
C ALA A 1128 32.23 -4.77 8.39
N PRO A 1129 31.21 -5.41 7.78
CA PRO A 1129 30.72 -5.04 6.45
C PRO A 1129 30.48 -3.53 6.35
N THR A 1130 30.99 -2.92 5.28
CA THR A 1130 30.84 -1.48 5.01
C THR A 1130 29.39 -1.10 4.72
N ALA A 1131 28.60 -2.04 4.19
CA ALA A 1131 27.15 -1.94 4.08
C ALA A 1131 26.52 -3.32 4.01
N VAL A 1132 25.28 -3.42 4.49
CA VAL A 1132 24.41 -4.59 4.31
C VAL A 1132 23.20 -4.12 3.53
N LEU A 1133 22.96 -4.72 2.37
CA LEU A 1133 21.80 -4.48 1.53
C LEU A 1133 20.76 -5.56 1.91
N PRO A 1134 19.65 -5.17 2.57
CA PRO A 1134 18.65 -6.13 3.01
C PRO A 1134 17.92 -6.73 1.80
N GLY A 1135 17.84 -8.06 1.75
CA GLY A 1135 16.82 -8.75 0.98
C GLY A 1135 15.64 -9.05 1.91
N ASP A 1136 14.41 -9.08 1.39
CA ASP A 1136 13.30 -9.66 2.15
C ASP A 1136 13.61 -11.14 2.45
N ASP A 1137 13.15 -11.68 3.59
CA ASP A 1137 13.38 -13.06 4.09
C ASP A 1137 12.96 -14.20 3.12
N THR A 1138 12.56 -13.86 1.91
CA THR A 1138 12.05 -14.77 0.86
C THR A 1138 12.83 -14.70 -0.46
N ILE A 1139 13.91 -13.90 -0.53
CA ILE A 1139 14.60 -13.59 -1.79
C ILE A 1139 15.99 -14.23 -1.87
N VAL A 1140 16.15 -15.21 -2.76
CA VAL A 1140 17.48 -15.75 -3.12
C VAL A 1140 18.10 -14.87 -4.22
N THR A 1141 19.17 -14.14 -3.90
CA THR A 1141 19.94 -13.38 -4.89
C THR A 1141 20.76 -14.36 -5.74
N ARG A 1142 20.40 -14.53 -7.02
CA ARG A 1142 21.06 -15.53 -7.90
C ARG A 1142 22.40 -15.07 -8.49
N ASP A 1143 22.60 -13.76 -8.65
CA ASP A 1143 23.83 -13.19 -9.21
C ASP A 1143 23.95 -11.69 -8.93
N LEU A 1144 25.16 -11.15 -9.07
CA LEU A 1144 25.44 -9.73 -8.84
C LEU A 1144 26.52 -9.17 -9.80
N ALA A 1145 26.43 -7.87 -10.12
CA ALA A 1145 27.40 -7.20 -10.99
C ALA A 1145 27.58 -5.72 -10.65
N PHE A 1146 28.84 -5.27 -10.55
CA PHE A 1146 29.16 -3.85 -10.40
C PHE A 1146 29.05 -3.10 -11.74
N SER A 1147 28.61 -1.86 -11.69
CA SER A 1147 28.77 -0.93 -12.81
C SER A 1147 30.25 -0.62 -13.05
N PRO A 1148 30.65 -0.20 -14.26
CA PRO A 1148 32.07 0.00 -14.60
C PRO A 1148 32.75 1.11 -13.78
N ASP A 1149 31.97 2.07 -13.29
CA ASP A 1149 32.41 3.14 -12.40
C ASP A 1149 32.41 2.74 -10.90
N GLY A 1150 31.90 1.54 -10.57
CA GLY A 1150 31.76 1.04 -9.21
C GLY A 1150 30.70 1.75 -8.36
N ALA A 1151 29.89 2.64 -8.95
CA ALA A 1151 28.87 3.41 -8.22
C ALA A 1151 27.60 2.61 -7.93
N TRP A 1152 27.29 1.62 -8.78
CA TRP A 1152 26.09 0.79 -8.71
C TRP A 1152 26.43 -0.69 -8.62
N LEU A 1153 25.58 -1.43 -7.91
CA LEU A 1153 25.56 -2.89 -7.87
C LEU A 1153 24.19 -3.37 -8.36
N ALA A 1154 24.17 -4.22 -9.37
CA ALA A 1154 22.95 -4.89 -9.82
C ALA A 1154 22.80 -6.23 -9.10
N THR A 1155 21.61 -6.51 -8.55
CA THR A 1155 21.24 -7.83 -8.01
C THR A 1155 19.98 -8.33 -8.69
N THR A 1156 19.84 -9.65 -8.80
CA THR A 1156 18.64 -10.28 -9.37
C THR A 1156 17.89 -11.07 -8.32
N GLU A 1157 16.57 -10.90 -8.30
CA GLU A 1157 15.71 -11.50 -7.29
C GLU A 1157 14.82 -12.62 -7.84
N ALA A 1158 14.31 -13.45 -6.94
CA ALA A 1158 13.48 -14.61 -7.27
C ALA A 1158 12.15 -14.22 -7.97
N ASP A 1159 11.62 -13.02 -7.69
CA ASP A 1159 10.42 -12.46 -8.33
C ASP A 1159 10.66 -12.03 -9.79
N GLY A 1160 11.90 -12.11 -10.26
CA GLY A 1160 12.31 -11.70 -11.60
C GLY A 1160 12.57 -10.21 -11.75
N SER A 1161 12.61 -9.47 -10.64
CA SER A 1161 13.10 -8.10 -10.62
C SER A 1161 14.63 -8.05 -10.59
N LEU A 1162 15.15 -6.94 -11.08
CA LEU A 1162 16.54 -6.56 -11.06
C LEU A 1162 16.64 -5.28 -10.23
N ARG A 1163 17.37 -5.33 -9.12
CA ARG A 1163 17.53 -4.19 -8.21
C ARG A 1163 18.90 -3.55 -8.40
N LEU A 1164 18.93 -2.23 -8.52
CA LEU A 1164 20.15 -1.44 -8.64
C LEU A 1164 20.42 -0.70 -7.33
N TRP A 1165 21.54 -1.01 -6.71
CA TRP A 1165 21.94 -0.52 -5.40
C TRP A 1165 23.07 0.48 -5.51
N ARG A 1166 22.98 1.55 -4.72
CA ARG A 1166 24.06 2.53 -4.53
C ARG A 1166 25.14 1.94 -3.61
N THR A 1167 26.37 1.83 -4.10
CA THR A 1167 27.46 1.13 -3.39
C THR A 1167 28.08 1.92 -2.24
N ASP A 1168 27.71 3.19 -2.08
CA ASP A 1168 28.15 4.09 -1.00
C ASP A 1168 27.32 3.96 0.30
N GLY A 1169 26.37 3.02 0.35
CA GLY A 1169 25.79 2.48 1.58
C GLY A 1169 24.36 2.95 1.87
N GLY A 1170 23.36 2.06 1.68
CA GLY A 1170 21.98 2.19 2.15
C GLY A 1170 20.98 1.26 1.47
N THR A 1171 19.73 1.33 1.91
CA THR A 1171 18.77 0.22 1.91
C THR A 1171 17.81 0.17 0.73
N ASP A 1172 17.70 1.25 -0.05
CA ASP A 1172 16.63 1.36 -1.04
C ASP A 1172 17.20 1.26 -2.47
N PRO A 1173 16.88 0.20 -3.21
CA PRO A 1173 17.30 0.06 -4.59
C PRO A 1173 16.38 0.80 -5.57
N VAL A 1174 16.90 1.04 -6.78
CA VAL A 1174 16.03 1.27 -7.93
C VAL A 1174 15.60 -0.08 -8.48
N VAL A 1175 14.29 -0.32 -8.50
CA VAL A 1175 13.73 -1.61 -8.90
C VAL A 1175 13.39 -1.58 -10.38
N LEU A 1176 13.97 -2.51 -11.14
CA LEU A 1176 13.65 -2.77 -12.53
C LEU A 1176 12.88 -4.09 -12.60
N ASP A 1177 11.66 -4.05 -13.12
CA ASP A 1177 10.73 -5.18 -13.15
C ASP A 1177 9.99 -5.30 -14.50
N GLY A 1178 9.09 -6.29 -14.59
CA GLY A 1178 8.21 -6.46 -15.76
C GLY A 1178 8.91 -7.05 -16.98
N PHE A 1179 10.01 -7.78 -16.78
CA PHE A 1179 10.77 -8.42 -17.86
C PHE A 1179 10.05 -9.62 -18.51
N GLY A 1180 8.99 -10.15 -17.88
CA GLY A 1180 8.24 -11.32 -18.39
C GLY A 1180 8.94 -12.66 -18.15
N GLY A 1181 9.93 -12.70 -17.24
CA GLY A 1181 10.68 -13.88 -16.83
C GLY A 1181 11.67 -13.54 -15.72
N THR A 1182 12.33 -14.54 -15.12
CA THR A 1182 13.33 -14.29 -14.07
C THR A 1182 14.64 -13.80 -14.68
N VAL A 1183 15.17 -12.68 -14.19
CA VAL A 1183 16.51 -12.22 -14.58
C VAL A 1183 17.55 -13.10 -13.87
N VAL A 1184 18.49 -13.67 -14.62
CA VAL A 1184 19.41 -14.69 -14.05
C VAL A 1184 20.79 -14.15 -13.71
N ARG A 1185 21.47 -13.46 -14.64
CA ARG A 1185 22.84 -12.95 -14.47
C ARG A 1185 23.00 -11.58 -15.11
N PRO A 1186 22.90 -10.46 -14.37
CA PRO A 1186 23.04 -9.13 -14.93
C PRO A 1186 24.51 -8.85 -15.25
N ALA A 1187 24.78 -8.12 -16.33
CA ALA A 1187 26.14 -7.71 -16.67
C ALA A 1187 26.16 -6.26 -17.17
N PHE A 1188 27.10 -5.46 -16.67
CA PHE A 1188 27.34 -4.13 -17.20
C PHE A 1188 28.37 -4.19 -18.34
N ALA A 1189 27.97 -3.72 -19.52
CA ALA A 1189 28.85 -3.46 -20.65
C ALA A 1189 29.46 -2.04 -20.56
N PRO A 1190 30.55 -1.75 -21.30
CA PRO A 1190 31.21 -0.45 -21.30
C PRO A 1190 30.23 0.66 -21.72
N GLY A 1191 30.27 1.80 -21.03
CA GLY A 1191 29.35 2.92 -21.27
C GLY A 1191 28.01 2.86 -20.53
N GLY A 1192 27.87 1.98 -19.53
CA GLY A 1192 26.67 1.90 -18.66
C GLY A 1192 25.48 1.17 -19.29
N ARG A 1193 25.75 0.30 -20.28
CA ARG A 1193 24.75 -0.61 -20.84
C ARG A 1193 24.56 -1.79 -19.90
N LEU A 1194 23.32 -2.07 -19.53
CA LEU A 1194 22.99 -3.24 -18.73
C LEU A 1194 22.46 -4.35 -19.64
N VAL A 1195 23.05 -5.53 -19.50
CA VAL A 1195 22.66 -6.76 -20.18
C VAL A 1195 21.96 -7.63 -19.14
N ALA A 1196 20.68 -7.93 -19.36
CA ALA A 1196 19.90 -8.78 -18.47
C ALA A 1196 19.29 -9.94 -19.28
N PRO A 1197 19.75 -11.16 -19.02
CA PRO A 1197 19.20 -12.35 -19.65
C PRO A 1197 17.91 -12.82 -18.96
N LEU A 1198 16.94 -13.27 -19.75
CA LEU A 1198 15.63 -13.70 -19.26
C LEU A 1198 15.53 -15.23 -19.24
N GLY A 1199 15.45 -15.79 -18.04
CA GLY A 1199 15.22 -17.21 -17.76
C GLY A 1199 13.78 -17.53 -17.39
N SER A 1200 13.43 -18.82 -17.34
CA SER A 1200 12.08 -19.26 -16.95
C SER A 1200 11.91 -18.96 -15.49
N ALA A 1201 10.77 -18.37 -15.12
CA ALA A 1201 10.34 -18.43 -13.74
C ALA A 1201 10.23 -19.91 -13.38
N SER A 1202 11.09 -20.32 -12.47
CA SER A 1202 11.06 -21.64 -11.88
C SER A 1202 10.41 -21.46 -10.53
N VAL A 1203 9.30 -22.14 -10.27
CA VAL A 1203 8.68 -22.16 -8.94
C VAL A 1203 9.17 -23.41 -8.21
N LEU A 1204 9.57 -23.24 -6.95
CA LEU A 1204 9.93 -24.33 -6.06
C LEU A 1204 8.63 -24.98 -5.59
N ALA A 1205 8.30 -26.16 -6.13
CA ALA A 1205 7.12 -26.91 -5.75
C ALA A 1205 7.54 -28.34 -5.38
N GLY A 1206 7.44 -28.68 -4.09
CA GLY A 1206 7.82 -30.00 -3.58
C GLY A 1206 9.32 -30.32 -3.69
N GLY A 1207 10.19 -29.33 -3.45
CA GLY A 1207 11.65 -29.53 -3.49
C GLY A 1207 12.26 -29.61 -4.90
N ALA A 1208 11.46 -29.43 -5.95
CA ALA A 1208 11.92 -29.42 -7.34
C ALA A 1208 11.45 -28.16 -8.09
N TRP A 1209 12.34 -27.61 -8.90
CA TRP A 1209 12.09 -26.44 -9.73
C TRP A 1209 11.24 -26.81 -10.95
N ARG A 1210 10.05 -26.20 -11.09
CA ARG A 1210 9.18 -26.39 -12.27
C ARG A 1210 9.16 -25.13 -13.15
N PRO A 1211 9.44 -25.25 -14.47
CA PRO A 1211 9.43 -24.10 -15.39
C PRO A 1211 8.01 -23.66 -15.76
N THR A 1212 7.76 -22.35 -15.82
CA THR A 1212 6.43 -21.77 -16.12
C THR A 1212 6.27 -21.21 -17.55
N GLY A 1213 7.18 -21.51 -18.49
CA GLY A 1213 6.98 -21.25 -19.93
C GLY A 1213 7.71 -20.02 -20.51
N LEU A 1214 7.90 -20.10 -21.84
CA LEU A 1214 8.53 -19.17 -22.80
C LEU A 1214 9.94 -18.62 -22.56
N ALA A 1215 10.72 -19.20 -21.65
CA ALA A 1215 12.06 -18.69 -21.42
C ALA A 1215 13.18 -19.54 -22.02
N GLY A 1216 14.28 -18.85 -22.39
CA GLY A 1216 15.48 -19.43 -22.98
C GLY A 1216 15.84 -18.92 -24.37
N ARG A 1217 15.16 -17.88 -24.89
CA ARG A 1217 15.45 -17.31 -26.22
C ARG A 1217 15.96 -15.86 -26.22
N PHE A 1218 15.91 -15.15 -25.10
CA PHE A 1218 16.00 -13.69 -25.13
C PHE A 1218 17.12 -13.16 -24.21
N VAL A 1219 18.05 -12.42 -24.81
CA VAL A 1219 19.03 -11.58 -24.12
C VAL A 1219 18.61 -10.13 -24.33
N ARG A 1220 18.33 -9.38 -23.26
CA ARG A 1220 18.03 -7.95 -23.37
C ARG A 1220 19.29 -7.13 -23.08
N THR A 1221 19.56 -6.17 -23.94
CA THR A 1221 20.59 -5.15 -23.74
C THR A 1221 19.95 -3.77 -23.83
N TRP A 1222 20.14 -2.91 -22.83
CA TRP A 1222 19.69 -1.52 -22.89
C TRP A 1222 20.67 -0.59 -22.18
N LYS A 1223 20.62 0.71 -22.52
CA LYS A 1223 21.37 1.72 -21.78
C LYS A 1223 20.62 2.03 -20.49
N CYS A 1224 21.28 1.93 -19.34
CA CYS A 1224 20.66 2.28 -18.07
C CYS A 1224 20.52 3.81 -17.95
N GLU A 1225 19.31 4.33 -18.18
CA GLU A 1225 19.03 5.79 -18.15
C GLU A 1225 19.17 6.40 -16.76
N ILE A 1226 19.09 5.56 -15.73
CA ILE A 1226 19.17 5.91 -14.31
C ILE A 1226 20.54 5.63 -13.70
N CYS A 1227 21.51 5.11 -14.44
CA CYS A 1227 22.86 4.84 -13.92
C CYS A 1227 23.82 6.02 -14.14
N GLY A 1228 23.42 7.03 -14.92
CA GLY A 1228 24.22 8.21 -15.25
C GLY A 1228 24.25 9.30 -14.16
N PRO A 1229 24.93 10.44 -14.40
CA PRO A 1229 24.98 11.56 -13.46
C PRO A 1229 23.58 12.05 -13.07
N GLY A 1230 23.34 12.36 -11.79
CA GLY A 1230 22.02 12.78 -11.31
C GLY A 1230 21.48 14.04 -12.00
N ALA A 1231 22.36 14.95 -12.43
CA ALA A 1231 21.99 16.12 -13.23
C ALA A 1231 21.40 15.76 -14.61
N GLU A 1232 21.88 14.69 -15.26
CA GLU A 1232 21.28 14.22 -16.51
C GLU A 1232 19.88 13.63 -16.27
N VAL A 1233 19.70 12.92 -15.15
CA VAL A 1233 18.39 12.36 -14.74
C VAL A 1233 17.40 13.47 -14.39
N LEU A 1234 17.87 14.53 -13.71
CA LEU A 1234 17.07 15.71 -13.42
C LEU A 1234 16.61 16.42 -14.70
N GLU A 1235 17.47 16.52 -15.71
CA GLU A 1235 17.10 17.10 -17.00
C GLU A 1235 16.07 16.24 -17.75
N LEU A 1236 16.19 14.91 -17.68
CA LEU A 1236 15.16 13.98 -18.17
C LEU A 1236 13.81 14.17 -17.44
N ALA A 1237 13.85 14.33 -16.12
CA ALA A 1237 12.67 14.60 -15.29
C ALA A 1237 11.98 15.90 -15.70
N ARG A 1238 12.74 17.00 -15.85
CA ARG A 1238 12.22 18.32 -16.23
C ARG A 1238 11.56 18.32 -17.61
N ARG A 1239 12.14 17.60 -18.56
CA ARG A 1239 11.60 17.50 -19.92
C ARG A 1239 10.36 16.60 -20.01
N ARG A 1240 10.01 15.86 -18.93
CA ARG A 1240 9.00 14.79 -18.93
C ARG A 1240 9.16 13.87 -20.15
N ALA A 1241 10.42 13.68 -20.56
CA ALA A 1241 10.80 13.03 -21.80
C ALA A 1241 11.81 11.95 -21.45
N VAL A 1242 11.52 10.73 -21.85
CA VAL A 1242 12.50 9.66 -21.87
C VAL A 1242 13.53 10.00 -22.96
N ARG A 1243 14.80 9.74 -22.70
CA ARG A 1243 15.94 10.10 -23.56
C ARG A 1243 15.70 9.69 -25.01
N GLY A 1244 16.05 10.56 -25.96
CA GLY A 1244 16.08 10.19 -27.38
C GLY A 1244 17.16 9.13 -27.67
N LEU A 1245 16.96 8.36 -28.75
CA LEU A 1245 17.96 7.41 -29.25
C LEU A 1245 19.28 8.14 -29.58
N THR A 1246 20.43 7.57 -29.21
CA THR A 1246 21.75 8.05 -29.64
C THR A 1246 21.92 7.92 -31.15
N ASP A 1247 22.90 8.60 -31.72
CA ASP A 1247 23.22 8.45 -33.14
C ASP A 1247 23.78 7.06 -33.49
N GLU A 1248 24.24 6.30 -32.49
CA GLU A 1248 24.56 4.87 -32.65
C GLU A 1248 23.28 4.02 -32.68
N GLU A 1249 22.30 4.31 -31.84
CA GLU A 1249 20.99 3.64 -31.81
C GLU A 1249 20.17 3.96 -33.09
N LYS A 1250 20.16 5.22 -33.54
CA LYS A 1250 19.54 5.62 -34.82
C LYS A 1250 20.16 4.91 -36.03
N ARG A 1251 21.46 4.61 -35.99
CA ARG A 1251 22.15 3.84 -37.04
C ARG A 1251 21.78 2.36 -37.05
N ILE A 1252 21.37 1.81 -35.89
CA ILE A 1252 20.97 0.41 -35.72
C ILE A 1252 19.46 0.21 -36.02
N TYR A 1253 18.64 1.25 -35.90
CA TYR A 1253 17.18 1.23 -36.17
C TYR A 1253 16.79 2.15 -37.35
N PRO A 1254 16.95 1.72 -38.61
CA PRO A 1254 16.52 2.52 -39.75
C PRO A 1254 14.99 2.51 -39.88
N GLY A 1255 14.35 3.63 -39.50
CA GLY A 1255 12.91 3.83 -39.70
C GLY A 1255 12.23 4.94 -38.88
N SER A 1256 12.99 5.94 -38.42
CA SER A 1256 12.44 7.11 -37.70
C SER A 1256 11.73 8.10 -38.59
#